data_AF-A0A8S3QPM2-F1
#
_entry.id   AF-A0A8S3QPM2-F1
#
_cell.length_a   1.000
_cell.length_b   1.000
_cell.length_c   1.000
_cell.angle_alpha   90.00
_cell.angle_beta   90.00
_cell.angle_gamma   90.00
#
_symmetry.space_group_name_H-M   'P 1'
#
loop_
_entity.id
_entity.type
_entity.pdbx_description
1 polymer ?
#
loop_
_entity_poly.entity_id
_entity_poly.type
_entity_poly.pdbx_seq_one_letter_code
_entity_poly.pdbx_strand_id
1 'polypeptide(L)'
;MMDLISVLLCFVYFVTEGYGLTLIAKVALNGVTGTVTFTQNGGDTTVNFNVAGLANTNTWNIRSNRMVYDRQVRCSDAVLGMNYIESTGTVSSSGTTTETITSAVLPNLNSLTGRALLMNDTTTGDRVCGTIEADEDHITGVAKLKSVVGGTIYFRQVSSSSSSATSIYANAFHLQNTATNSNETVAWGIYSGTCSSKGALYNPTSSSSSPCDQNNQGNCPIGDLSSKNSYLPVGENSEEILTSFVDINLPLSGSNSVIGKILVLKSKSGDVLVCSKIVQYTTRNAVATISRDGVVGMISFKQRSPFDTTTTFVDLSGLSNNAGGYHVHKWPVPEKWETEQKVCDANSVSGHFNPFGIDTSSDPAATVGTDDQYEVGDLSSKYGLLSGLTDKMENYTDYNLPLFGTNSVIGRSIVVHYGNGSRWVCATIEYIGTTVTGLTTFTYPVIGYIAFKQPTDIDIELADTMIYVYVDYGNNSSRSVDHKWHVHVGKVGSDALISSGRCSSVEGHYNPYSVDLTGNYNPECNPNNPLRCEVGDMSGKHGKISVRSTSGTIQRNFFTDFDLPLTGDLKILGRSVVIHAADSGGGRLSCADIHTIPNRKVIVKTGTWASESYGSVDGSFMMTRNTEGLIDGTTDVNIQLTGLASMAGGYHVHVNPVPKESPTPCSAASVGGHFNPFGVNATAGAIDGSGSDDEYEIGDLSRKYGTFLNNKLTYLRKETETMLPVRGPLSITGRSIVIHKSSAGAPRWVCGNITEDTASTGGEMFEAKATFSTGSITGYIYMTQYRYSDGGLSDTGVLVDLVNTDGSKTNGHKWHVHQKPVKYDATSGCSSPGGHYNPFMVDVNNGYDECSPLNHLRCELGDQSSKLGRYDIGSGRKFYTDMYLPLVGTYGVAGKSFVIHAANGGGPRVACADIIPVNKVTPLKMTFGDMNFDKSEMVTHLASALHTSPTNLAVSDATTNTDCMSVSVYFTGPNASSIRGELNNMMKKGDQKLGAYRESVICCSCTPVISILCLTIGLIIQRLVR
;
A
#
# COMPACT_ATOMS: atom_id res chain seq x y z
N MET A 1 57.17 32.10 55.71
CA MET A 1 57.15 33.29 54.83
C MET A 1 57.92 32.93 53.56
N MET A 2 57.25 32.16 52.69
CA MET A 2 57.65 31.62 51.38
C MET A 2 56.81 30.34 51.27
N ASP A 3 55.53 30.50 50.94
CA ASP A 3 54.59 29.44 50.49
C ASP A 3 53.13 29.96 50.33
N LEU A 4 52.96 31.28 50.16
CA LEU A 4 51.64 31.89 49.91
C LEU A 4 51.49 32.54 48.52
N ILE A 5 52.49 32.41 47.65
CA ILE A 5 52.50 33.09 46.34
C ILE A 5 52.28 32.12 45.16
N SER A 6 52.44 30.81 45.35
CA SER A 6 52.28 29.83 44.26
C SER A 6 50.88 29.22 44.15
N VAL A 7 49.98 29.44 45.12
CA VAL A 7 48.60 28.92 45.08
C VAL A 7 47.60 29.97 44.56
N LEU A 8 47.96 31.26 44.55
CA LEU A 8 47.08 32.33 44.10
C LEU A 8 47.17 32.62 42.58
N LEU A 9 48.12 32.00 41.87
CA LEU A 9 48.34 32.20 40.42
C LEU A 9 47.78 31.09 39.51
N CYS A 10 47.19 30.03 40.07
CA CYS A 10 46.46 29.00 39.31
C CYS A 10 44.93 29.15 39.32
N PHE A 11 44.39 30.19 39.99
CA PHE A 11 42.94 30.43 40.06
C PHE A 11 42.42 31.53 39.11
N VAL A 12 43.26 32.00 38.18
CA VAL A 12 42.90 33.00 37.17
C VAL A 12 43.38 32.52 35.80
N TYR A 13 42.85 31.40 35.31
CA TYR A 13 42.80 31.04 33.87
C TYR A 13 41.91 29.79 33.69
N PHE A 14 40.70 29.84 34.25
CA PHE A 14 39.54 29.21 33.61
C PHE A 14 38.59 30.34 33.24
N VAL A 15 39.01 31.15 32.26
CA VAL A 15 38.01 31.72 31.36
C VAL A 15 37.45 30.51 30.65
N THR A 16 36.35 29.98 31.16
CA THR A 16 35.42 29.25 30.31
C THR A 16 35.11 30.23 29.19
N GLU A 17 35.66 30.01 28.00
CA GLU A 17 35.07 30.55 26.79
C GLU A 17 33.62 30.06 26.82
N GLY A 18 32.73 30.92 27.32
CA GLY A 18 31.30 30.69 27.22
C GLY A 18 31.02 30.72 25.74
N TYR A 19 30.87 29.54 25.13
CA TYR A 19 30.35 29.43 23.79
C TYR A 19 28.99 30.14 23.80
N GLY A 20 28.96 31.38 23.30
CA GLY A 20 27.73 32.14 23.17
C GLY A 20 26.76 31.33 22.31
N LEU A 21 25.51 31.21 22.77
CA LEU A 21 24.46 30.61 21.95
C LEU A 21 24.44 31.30 20.58
N THR A 22 24.40 30.50 19.52
CA THR A 22 24.31 31.01 18.15
C THR A 22 23.08 30.39 17.50
N LEU A 23 22.21 31.24 16.96
CA LEU A 23 21.05 30.84 16.17
C LEU A 23 21.22 31.31 14.73
N ILE A 24 20.59 30.62 13.79
CA ILE A 24 20.63 30.97 12.39
C ILE A 24 19.22 30.95 11.78
N ALA A 25 19.01 31.80 10.78
CA ALA A 25 17.91 31.66 9.83
C ALA A 25 18.48 31.37 8.44
N LYS A 26 18.21 30.18 7.91
CA LYS A 26 18.47 29.84 6.51
C LYS A 26 17.33 30.38 5.67
N VAL A 27 17.66 31.19 4.66
CA VAL A 27 16.70 31.76 3.70
C VAL A 27 16.96 31.09 2.36
N ALA A 28 15.91 30.56 1.75
CA ALA A 28 15.91 29.93 0.43
C ALA A 28 14.50 30.08 -0.17
N LEU A 29 14.17 31.30 -0.63
CA LEU A 29 12.84 31.65 -1.12
C LEU A 29 12.91 32.80 -2.14
N ASN A 30 12.07 32.75 -3.18
CA ASN A 30 11.95 33.82 -4.20
C ASN A 30 13.30 34.30 -4.77
N GLY A 31 14.24 33.38 -5.03
CA GLY A 31 15.57 33.68 -5.56
C GLY A 31 16.57 34.21 -4.52
N VAL A 32 16.14 34.39 -3.27
CA VAL A 32 17.02 34.82 -2.17
C VAL A 32 17.54 33.61 -1.42
N THR A 33 18.87 33.50 -1.31
CA THR A 33 19.55 32.41 -0.60
C THR A 33 20.52 32.94 0.45
N GLY A 34 20.77 32.19 1.51
CA GLY A 34 21.86 32.46 2.44
C GLY A 34 21.48 32.26 3.90
N THR A 35 22.30 32.81 4.79
CA THR A 35 22.17 32.60 6.23
C THR A 35 22.25 33.92 6.98
N VAL A 36 21.37 34.10 7.95
CA VAL A 36 21.44 35.20 8.92
C VAL A 36 21.77 34.62 10.28
N THR A 37 22.87 35.07 10.88
CA THR A 37 23.40 34.54 12.13
C THR A 37 23.17 35.51 13.28
N PHE A 38 22.65 35.00 14.39
CA PHE A 38 22.40 35.74 15.63
C PHE A 38 23.36 35.23 16.71
N THR A 39 24.17 36.12 17.27
CA THR A 39 25.13 35.79 18.32
C THR A 39 25.02 36.79 19.45
N GLN A 40 24.85 36.30 20.68
CA GLN A 40 24.74 37.14 21.87
C GLN A 40 26.03 37.09 22.69
N ASN A 41 26.75 38.22 22.76
CA ASN A 41 28.01 38.35 23.50
C ASN A 41 27.93 39.57 24.43
N GLY A 42 27.84 39.36 25.74
CA GLY A 42 27.82 40.47 26.71
C GLY A 42 26.49 41.24 26.80
N GLY A 43 25.37 40.63 26.38
CA GLY A 43 24.02 41.16 26.54
C GLY A 43 23.35 41.53 25.21
N ASP A 44 24.03 42.31 24.37
CA ASP A 44 23.51 42.67 23.05
C ASP A 44 23.67 41.51 22.06
N THR A 45 22.75 41.44 21.10
CA THR A 45 22.75 40.42 20.05
C THR A 45 23.20 41.03 18.73
N THR A 46 24.31 40.53 18.19
CA THR A 46 24.76 40.86 16.84
C THR A 46 24.02 39.99 15.82
N VAL A 47 23.47 40.62 14.79
CA VAL A 47 22.78 39.97 13.66
C VAL A 47 23.59 40.19 12.40
N ASN A 48 24.15 39.10 11.86
CA ASN A 48 24.98 39.13 10.66
C ASN A 48 24.21 38.54 9.49
N PHE A 49 23.89 39.38 8.51
CA PHE A 49 23.27 38.98 7.25
C PHE A 49 24.35 38.57 6.26
N ASN A 50 24.21 37.37 5.73
CA ASN A 50 24.98 36.88 4.59
C ASN A 50 24.01 36.20 3.61
N VAL A 51 23.29 37.03 2.87
CA VAL A 51 22.28 36.61 1.89
C VAL A 51 22.64 37.11 0.49
N ALA A 52 22.18 36.41 -0.53
CA ALA A 52 22.36 36.73 -1.93
C ALA A 52 21.00 36.76 -2.64
N GLY A 53 20.92 37.45 -3.77
CA GLY A 53 19.69 37.54 -4.58
C GLY A 53 18.73 38.67 -4.19
N LEU A 54 19.12 39.57 -3.27
CA LEU A 54 18.31 40.76 -2.96
C LEU A 54 18.38 41.78 -4.11
N ALA A 55 17.23 42.06 -4.74
CA ALA A 55 17.15 43.06 -5.81
C ALA A 55 17.32 44.49 -5.29
N ASN A 56 16.67 44.82 -4.16
CA ASN A 56 16.76 46.14 -3.53
C ASN A 56 17.12 46.03 -2.05
N THR A 57 17.24 47.18 -1.39
CA THR A 57 17.30 47.25 0.07
C THR A 57 16.03 46.63 0.67
N ASN A 58 16.21 45.83 1.70
CA ASN A 58 15.13 45.15 2.41
C ASN A 58 15.02 45.67 3.84
N THR A 59 13.81 45.91 4.31
CA THR A 59 13.56 46.00 5.77
C THR A 59 13.52 44.61 6.35
N TRP A 60 13.87 44.46 7.62
CA TRP A 60 13.74 43.18 8.32
C TRP A 60 13.17 43.33 9.71
N ASN A 61 12.53 42.27 10.19
CA ASN A 61 11.89 42.14 11.50
C ASN A 61 11.82 40.66 11.90
N ILE A 62 11.48 40.40 13.17
CA ILE A 62 11.27 39.04 13.67
C ILE A 62 9.78 38.82 13.93
N ARG A 63 9.24 37.76 13.37
CA ARG A 63 7.83 37.37 13.48
C ARG A 63 7.61 36.31 14.53
N SER A 64 6.40 36.25 15.08
CA SER A 64 6.11 35.42 16.24
C SER A 64 6.16 33.93 15.94
N ASN A 65 5.72 33.52 14.75
CA ASN A 65 5.63 32.12 14.34
C ASN A 65 6.77 31.74 13.37
N ARG A 66 7.01 30.43 13.25
CA ARG A 66 7.98 29.87 12.31
C ARG A 66 7.45 29.85 10.88
N MET A 67 8.37 29.70 9.93
CA MET A 67 8.02 29.40 8.55
C MET A 67 7.83 27.89 8.34
N VAL A 68 6.89 27.53 7.45
CA VAL A 68 6.61 26.15 7.02
C VAL A 68 6.74 26.08 5.50
N TYR A 69 7.61 25.19 5.01
CA TYR A 69 7.94 25.11 3.59
C TYR A 69 6.82 24.53 2.72
N ASP A 70 6.06 23.56 3.24
CA ASP A 70 4.98 22.88 2.50
C ASP A 70 3.69 23.72 2.45
N ARG A 71 3.81 24.95 1.94
CA ARG A 71 2.72 25.90 1.72
C ARG A 71 3.03 26.75 0.49
N GLN A 72 1.97 27.13 -0.23
CA GLN A 72 2.08 28.05 -1.36
C GLN A 72 2.53 29.45 -0.91
N VAL A 73 1.87 30.00 0.11
CA VAL A 73 2.21 31.30 0.70
C VAL A 73 2.89 31.07 2.05
N ARG A 74 4.19 31.41 2.14
CA ARG A 74 5.04 31.03 3.29
C ARG A 74 5.37 32.18 4.24
N CYS A 75 5.48 33.39 3.70
CA CYS A 75 5.93 34.57 4.45
C CYS A 75 4.83 35.60 4.72
N SER A 76 3.55 35.22 4.62
CA SER A 76 2.43 36.12 4.91
C SER A 76 2.24 36.33 6.41
N ASP A 77 1.53 37.39 6.77
CA ASP A 77 1.22 37.70 8.18
C ASP A 77 0.34 36.63 8.83
N ALA A 78 -0.57 36.00 8.06
CA ALA A 78 -1.40 34.90 8.54
C ALA A 78 -0.56 33.68 8.97
N VAL A 79 0.57 33.41 8.28
CA VAL A 79 1.45 32.29 8.60
C VAL A 79 2.44 32.66 9.72
N LEU A 80 3.13 33.79 9.57
CA LEU A 80 4.21 34.19 10.47
C LEU A 80 3.70 34.85 11.77
N GLY A 81 2.40 35.15 11.87
CA GLY A 81 1.82 35.83 13.03
C GLY A 81 2.35 37.26 13.17
N MET A 82 2.06 37.92 14.29
CA MET A 82 2.44 39.32 14.56
C MET A 82 3.96 39.52 14.70
N ASN A 83 4.42 40.78 14.66
CA ASN A 83 5.79 41.13 15.00
C ASN A 83 6.13 40.71 16.44
N TYR A 84 7.22 39.98 16.60
CA TYR A 84 7.85 39.71 17.89
C TYR A 84 8.88 40.79 18.22
N ILE A 85 9.71 41.15 17.24
CA ILE A 85 10.58 42.33 17.27
C ILE A 85 10.26 43.14 16.02
N GLU A 86 9.94 44.42 16.21
CA GLU A 86 9.68 45.39 15.14
C GLU A 86 10.91 45.63 14.26
N SER A 87 10.75 46.38 13.17
CA SER A 87 11.88 46.60 12.25
C SER A 87 13.08 47.25 12.93
N THR A 88 14.22 46.59 12.81
CA THR A 88 15.47 46.92 13.52
C THR A 88 16.54 47.53 12.62
N GLY A 89 16.28 47.67 11.32
CA GLY A 89 17.23 48.20 10.35
C GLY A 89 16.90 47.81 8.91
N THR A 90 17.88 47.95 8.02
CA THR A 90 17.76 47.60 6.61
C THR A 90 18.94 46.77 6.15
N VAL A 91 18.68 45.73 5.34
CA VAL A 91 19.70 44.95 4.66
C VAL A 91 19.91 45.55 3.27
N SER A 92 21.16 45.92 2.93
CA SER A 92 21.48 46.44 1.60
C SER A 92 21.26 45.38 0.52
N SER A 93 21.13 45.80 -0.75
CA SER A 93 21.04 44.87 -1.89
C SER A 93 22.28 43.98 -2.07
N SER A 94 23.43 44.34 -1.48
CA SER A 94 24.60 43.44 -1.40
C SER A 94 24.37 42.23 -0.49
N GLY A 95 23.32 42.25 0.34
CA GLY A 95 22.94 41.18 1.26
C GLY A 95 23.91 40.88 2.39
N THR A 96 25.00 41.66 2.51
CA THR A 96 25.93 41.63 3.63
C THR A 96 25.73 42.87 4.49
N THR A 97 25.19 42.68 5.70
CA THR A 97 24.91 43.76 6.65
C THR A 97 25.10 43.22 8.07
N THR A 98 25.62 44.03 8.98
CA THR A 98 25.69 43.70 10.42
C THR A 98 24.85 44.70 11.18
N GLU A 99 23.94 44.18 12.00
CA GLU A 99 23.03 44.95 12.84
C GLU A 99 23.16 44.51 14.31
N THR A 100 22.67 45.34 15.23
CA THR A 100 22.70 45.04 16.66
C THR A 100 21.32 45.22 17.28
N ILE A 101 20.82 44.17 17.94
CA ILE A 101 19.64 44.23 18.79
C ILE A 101 20.12 44.40 20.23
N THR A 102 19.66 45.47 20.89
CA THR A 102 20.06 45.75 22.28
C THR A 102 19.42 44.75 23.25
N SER A 103 20.12 44.48 24.34
CA SER A 103 19.65 43.65 25.47
C SER A 103 18.33 44.11 26.08
N ALA A 104 17.98 45.40 25.94
CA ALA A 104 16.68 45.93 26.37
C ALA A 104 15.51 45.40 25.52
N VAL A 105 15.76 45.10 24.25
CA VAL A 105 14.78 44.56 23.30
C VAL A 105 14.82 43.03 23.29
N LEU A 106 16.02 42.44 23.30
CA LEU A 106 16.23 40.99 23.32
C LEU A 106 17.16 40.60 24.47
N PRO A 107 16.62 40.34 25.67
CA PRO A 107 17.43 39.97 26.82
C PRO A 107 18.07 38.58 26.69
N ASN A 108 17.39 37.64 26.02
CA ASN A 108 17.82 36.25 25.90
C ASN A 108 17.58 35.72 24.48
N LEU A 109 18.67 35.34 23.82
CA LEU A 109 18.65 34.82 22.45
C LEU A 109 17.78 33.56 22.29
N ASN A 110 17.66 32.72 23.32
CA ASN A 110 16.80 31.52 23.27
C ASN A 110 15.34 31.84 22.93
N SER A 111 14.87 33.06 23.24
CA SER A 111 13.49 33.46 22.94
C SER A 111 13.19 33.60 21.45
N LEU A 112 14.21 33.57 20.58
CA LEU A 112 14.06 33.58 19.12
C LEU A 112 13.89 32.19 18.51
N THR A 113 14.21 31.11 19.23
CA THR A 113 14.15 29.74 18.69
C THR A 113 12.72 29.40 18.22
N GLY A 114 12.57 28.98 16.97
CA GLY A 114 11.28 28.65 16.36
C GLY A 114 10.44 29.88 15.96
N ARG A 115 11.05 31.06 15.88
CA ARG A 115 10.47 32.27 15.26
C ARG A 115 10.96 32.43 13.84
N ALA A 116 10.40 33.36 13.06
CA ALA A 116 10.87 33.62 11.71
C ALA A 116 11.52 35.00 11.59
N LEU A 117 12.66 35.05 10.91
CA LEU A 117 13.15 36.28 10.29
C LEU A 117 12.30 36.55 9.05
N LEU A 118 11.84 37.78 8.89
CA LEU A 118 11.19 38.26 7.67
C LEU A 118 12.00 39.42 7.10
N MET A 119 12.23 39.39 5.79
CA MET A 119 12.78 40.49 5.01
C MET A 119 11.76 40.90 3.95
N ASN A 120 11.59 42.20 3.79
CA ASN A 120 10.63 42.80 2.87
C ASN A 120 11.31 43.83 1.97
N ASP A 121 11.22 43.63 0.67
CA ASP A 121 11.80 44.51 -0.34
C ASP A 121 11.14 45.89 -0.27
N THR A 122 11.95 46.94 -0.13
CA THR A 122 11.43 48.31 0.08
C THR A 122 10.83 48.93 -1.19
N THR A 123 11.07 48.34 -2.35
CA THR A 123 10.58 48.80 -3.65
C THR A 123 9.38 47.99 -4.12
N THR A 124 9.48 46.65 -4.09
CA THR A 124 8.44 45.77 -4.63
C THR A 124 7.43 45.30 -3.58
N GLY A 125 7.84 45.26 -2.29
CA GLY A 125 7.06 44.64 -1.22
C GLY A 125 7.13 43.11 -1.23
N ASP A 126 8.04 42.51 -1.99
CA ASP A 126 8.27 41.07 -1.99
C ASP A 126 8.86 40.62 -0.65
N ARG A 127 8.39 39.46 -0.18
CA ARG A 127 8.70 38.96 1.16
C ARG A 127 9.48 37.65 1.08
N VAL A 128 10.54 37.56 1.87
CA VAL A 128 11.31 36.33 2.09
C VAL A 128 11.52 36.10 3.57
N CYS A 129 11.56 34.85 4.00
CA CYS A 129 11.62 34.53 5.42
C CYS A 129 12.34 33.20 5.67
N GLY A 130 12.85 33.04 6.89
CA GLY A 130 13.52 31.83 7.34
C GLY A 130 13.31 31.61 8.84
N THR A 131 13.16 30.36 9.27
CA THR A 131 13.02 30.04 10.70
C THR A 131 14.36 30.21 11.41
N ILE A 132 14.34 30.90 12.56
CA ILE A 132 15.48 31.09 13.46
C ILE A 132 15.57 29.89 14.41
N GLU A 133 16.60 29.08 14.27
CA GLU A 133 16.89 27.94 15.16
C GLU A 133 18.40 27.64 15.17
N ALA A 134 18.87 26.70 16.02
CA ALA A 134 20.28 26.33 16.05
C ALA A 134 20.66 25.57 14.75
N ASP A 135 21.93 25.66 14.30
CA ASP A 135 22.39 24.88 13.14
C ASP A 135 22.77 23.44 13.53
N GLU A 136 21.83 22.73 14.13
CA GLU A 136 22.03 21.38 14.66
C GLU A 136 20.83 20.48 14.36
N ASP A 137 21.01 19.19 14.57
CA ASP A 137 19.91 18.23 14.48
C ASP A 137 18.89 18.50 15.60
N HIS A 138 17.60 18.42 15.27
CA HIS A 138 16.52 18.65 16.22
C HIS A 138 15.69 17.39 16.45
N ILE A 139 15.20 17.24 17.68
CA ILE A 139 14.08 16.36 18.00
C ILE A 139 12.80 17.14 17.76
N THR A 140 11.88 16.56 16.98
CA THR A 140 10.54 17.13 16.77
C THR A 140 9.50 16.18 17.34
N GLY A 141 8.87 16.57 18.44
CA GLY A 141 7.67 15.94 19.00
C GLY A 141 6.41 16.55 18.39
N VAL A 142 5.31 15.80 18.41
CA VAL A 142 4.00 16.28 17.96
C VAL A 142 2.86 15.62 18.74
N ALA A 143 1.80 16.38 18.98
CA ALA A 143 0.52 15.88 19.46
C ALA A 143 -0.57 16.29 18.45
N LYS A 144 -1.24 15.30 17.84
CA LYS A 144 -2.39 15.52 16.94
C LYS A 144 -3.70 15.51 17.73
N LEU A 145 -4.49 16.56 17.60
CA LEU A 145 -5.77 16.75 18.27
C LEU A 145 -6.89 16.36 17.29
N LYS A 146 -7.79 15.44 17.68
CA LYS A 146 -8.76 14.82 16.77
C LYS A 146 -10.15 14.62 17.41
N SER A 147 -10.57 15.51 18.31
CA SER A 147 -11.88 15.38 18.98
C SER A 147 -12.57 16.74 19.10
N VAL A 148 -13.07 17.16 20.27
CA VAL A 148 -13.74 18.47 20.45
C VAL A 148 -12.88 19.62 19.91
N VAL A 149 -11.57 19.52 20.14
CA VAL A 149 -10.55 20.38 19.55
C VAL A 149 -9.72 19.55 18.57
N GLY A 150 -9.53 20.09 17.37
CA GLY A 150 -8.72 19.59 16.28
C GLY A 150 -7.44 20.39 16.13
N GLY A 151 -6.50 19.85 15.34
CA GLY A 151 -5.26 20.53 14.99
C GLY A 151 -4.02 19.77 15.43
N THR A 152 -2.88 20.46 15.45
CA THR A 152 -1.58 19.84 15.70
C THR A 152 -0.70 20.78 16.50
N ILE A 153 -0.04 20.23 17.53
CA ILE A 153 0.95 20.95 18.34
C ILE A 153 2.29 20.27 18.18
N TYR A 154 3.28 21.02 17.70
CA TYR A 154 4.65 20.58 17.53
C TYR A 154 5.54 21.10 18.65
N PHE A 155 6.50 20.29 19.08
CA PHE A 155 7.54 20.62 20.03
C PHE A 155 8.88 20.36 19.35
N ARG A 156 9.80 21.33 19.31
CA ARG A 156 11.10 21.16 18.65
C ARG A 156 12.23 21.69 19.52
N GLN A 157 13.20 20.82 19.78
CA GLN A 157 14.36 21.08 20.65
C GLN A 157 15.62 20.54 19.97
N VAL A 158 16.75 21.22 20.15
CA VAL A 158 18.06 20.73 19.71
C VAL A 158 18.35 19.36 20.32
N SER A 159 18.79 18.42 19.50
CA SER A 159 18.96 17.01 19.88
C SER A 159 20.16 16.76 20.81
N SER A 160 21.20 17.59 20.71
CA SER A 160 22.45 17.47 21.47
C SER A 160 22.32 17.84 22.95
N SER A 161 21.27 18.57 23.33
CA SER A 161 21.11 19.09 24.70
C SER A 161 19.65 19.10 25.17
N SER A 162 19.36 18.32 26.21
CA SER A 162 18.04 18.28 26.86
C SER A 162 17.66 19.56 27.62
N SER A 163 18.62 20.46 27.86
CA SER A 163 18.41 21.76 28.52
C SER A 163 18.24 22.92 27.55
N SER A 164 18.35 22.69 26.23
CA SER A 164 18.06 23.71 25.23
C SER A 164 16.60 24.14 25.28
N ALA A 165 16.30 25.38 24.88
CA ALA A 165 14.92 25.83 24.80
C ALA A 165 14.12 25.01 23.77
N THR A 166 12.88 24.67 24.12
CA THR A 166 11.95 23.97 23.25
C THR A 166 10.99 24.97 22.63
N SER A 167 11.02 25.08 21.31
CA SER A 167 10.00 25.81 20.57
C SER A 167 8.73 24.99 20.47
N ILE A 168 7.58 25.63 20.65
CA ILE A 168 6.26 25.01 20.54
C ILE A 168 5.50 25.76 19.45
N TYR A 169 5.00 25.05 18.44
CA TYR A 169 4.17 25.62 17.38
C TYR A 169 2.81 24.93 17.39
N ALA A 170 1.75 25.68 17.69
CA ALA A 170 0.41 25.16 17.93
C ALA A 170 -0.60 25.71 16.92
N ASN A 171 -1.36 24.79 16.35
CA ASN A 171 -2.61 25.04 15.64
C ASN A 171 -3.70 24.24 16.34
N ALA A 172 -4.68 24.92 16.94
CA ALA A 172 -5.80 24.31 17.63
C ALA A 172 -7.09 25.04 17.28
N PHE A 173 -8.14 24.29 16.95
CA PHE A 173 -9.43 24.84 16.53
C PHE A 173 -10.59 23.91 16.87
N HIS A 174 -11.81 24.43 16.89
CA HIS A 174 -13.00 23.63 17.19
C HIS A 174 -13.38 22.69 16.04
N LEU A 175 -13.70 21.42 16.36
CA LEU A 175 -14.26 20.47 15.38
C LEU A 175 -15.77 20.23 15.56
N GLN A 176 -16.37 20.77 16.62
CA GLN A 176 -17.78 20.60 16.97
C GLN A 176 -18.48 21.96 17.13
N ASN A 177 -19.65 22.14 16.54
CA ASN A 177 -20.56 23.30 16.66
C ASN A 177 -19.93 24.70 16.53
N THR A 178 -19.33 24.95 15.38
CA THR A 178 -18.70 26.23 14.97
C THR A 178 -19.70 27.35 14.65
N ALA A 179 -21.01 27.09 14.62
CA ALA A 179 -22.03 28.15 14.46
C ALA A 179 -22.21 29.03 15.72
N THR A 180 -21.71 28.58 16.88
CA THR A 180 -21.82 29.28 18.17
C THR A 180 -20.50 29.44 18.92
N ASN A 181 -19.43 28.80 18.46
CA ASN A 181 -18.13 28.89 19.12
C ASN A 181 -17.41 30.15 18.64
N SER A 182 -16.89 30.91 19.60
CA SER A 182 -15.97 32.03 19.36
C SER A 182 -14.58 31.63 19.79
N ASN A 183 -13.56 32.29 19.24
CA ASN A 183 -12.18 32.19 19.73
C ASN A 183 -12.11 32.16 21.26
N GLU A 184 -11.49 31.12 21.81
CA GLU A 184 -11.31 30.96 23.25
C GLU A 184 -9.87 30.62 23.62
N THR A 185 -9.59 30.59 24.92
CA THR A 185 -8.31 30.15 25.47
C THR A 185 -8.54 29.03 26.46
N VAL A 186 -7.82 27.93 26.28
CA VAL A 186 -7.98 26.70 27.06
C VAL A 186 -6.74 26.42 27.91
N ALA A 187 -6.96 25.78 29.05
CA ALA A 187 -5.84 25.30 29.87
C ALA A 187 -5.24 24.07 29.17
N TRP A 188 -3.94 23.91 29.28
CA TRP A 188 -3.20 22.82 28.67
C TRP A 188 -2.02 22.42 29.54
N GLY A 189 -1.71 21.13 29.53
CA GLY A 189 -0.61 20.57 30.30
C GLY A 189 -0.30 19.13 29.90
N ILE A 190 0.87 18.66 30.33
CA ILE A 190 1.38 17.33 30.02
C ILE A 190 1.26 16.45 31.27
N TYR A 191 0.66 15.27 31.08
CA TYR A 191 0.36 14.32 32.14
C TYR A 191 1.06 12.99 31.88
N SER A 192 1.35 12.26 32.94
CA SER A 192 1.78 10.86 32.84
C SER A 192 0.59 9.95 32.49
N GLY A 193 0.87 8.72 32.05
CA GLY A 193 -0.18 7.72 31.75
C GLY A 193 -0.66 7.78 30.31
N THR A 194 -1.92 7.39 30.08
CA THR A 194 -2.56 7.36 28.75
C THR A 194 -3.84 8.19 28.76
N CYS A 195 -4.45 8.46 27.60
CA CYS A 195 -5.71 9.20 27.57
C CYS A 195 -6.87 8.46 28.28
N SER A 196 -6.82 7.12 28.32
CA SER A 196 -7.79 6.29 29.06
C SER A 196 -7.48 6.19 30.56
N SER A 197 -6.23 6.44 30.96
CA SER A 197 -5.74 6.36 32.34
C SER A 197 -4.82 7.54 32.66
N LYS A 198 -5.41 8.75 32.62
CA LYS A 198 -4.67 10.00 32.87
C LYS A 198 -4.08 9.98 34.27
N GLY A 199 -2.75 10.04 34.35
CA GLY A 199 -1.99 10.13 35.58
C GLY A 199 -1.88 11.57 36.10
N ALA A 200 -0.93 11.77 37.03
CA ALA A 200 -0.62 13.09 37.56
C ALA A 200 0.03 14.01 36.51
N LEU A 201 -0.04 15.32 36.77
CA LEU A 201 0.71 16.33 36.03
C LEU A 201 2.19 15.95 36.03
N TYR A 202 2.85 16.00 34.88
CA TYR A 202 4.22 15.54 34.75
C TYR A 202 5.18 16.49 35.49
N ASN A 203 5.69 16.04 36.65
CA ASN A 203 6.61 16.80 37.50
C ASN A 203 7.76 15.90 38.01
N PRO A 204 8.65 15.41 37.14
CA PRO A 204 9.72 14.50 37.54
C PRO A 204 10.78 15.17 38.43
N THR A 205 10.88 16.50 38.41
CA THR A 205 11.85 17.29 39.20
C THR A 205 11.31 17.72 40.55
N SER A 206 10.04 17.39 40.88
CA SER A 206 9.38 17.81 42.13
C SER A 206 9.46 19.32 42.36
N SER A 207 9.40 20.12 41.30
CA SER A 207 9.54 21.57 41.37
C SER A 207 8.35 22.24 42.08
N SER A 208 8.61 23.33 42.79
CA SER A 208 7.62 24.07 43.59
C SER A 208 6.89 25.12 42.77
N SER A 209 5.56 25.22 42.88
CA SER A 209 4.72 26.13 42.11
C SER A 209 4.82 27.63 42.48
N SER A 210 5.92 28.10 43.08
CA SER A 210 6.01 29.48 43.60
C SER A 210 7.42 30.10 43.50
N PRO A 211 7.63 31.15 42.67
CA PRO A 211 6.76 31.56 41.57
C PRO A 211 6.94 30.64 40.37
N CYS A 212 5.83 30.05 39.88
CA CYS A 212 5.76 29.37 38.60
C CYS A 212 4.97 30.26 37.63
N ASP A 213 5.65 30.89 36.69
CA ASP A 213 5.11 31.83 35.72
C ASP A 213 6.01 31.90 34.45
N GLN A 214 5.67 32.77 33.50
CA GLN A 214 6.42 32.90 32.23
C GLN A 214 7.86 33.40 32.40
N ASN A 215 8.18 34.10 33.49
CA ASN A 215 9.54 34.59 33.76
C ASN A 215 10.36 33.58 34.58
N ASN A 216 9.69 32.63 35.24
CA ASN A 216 10.28 31.66 36.16
C ASN A 216 9.99 30.21 35.75
N GLN A 217 9.99 29.91 34.44
CA GLN A 217 9.63 28.58 33.91
C GLN A 217 10.44 27.42 34.50
N GLY A 218 11.70 27.65 34.90
CA GLY A 218 12.54 26.64 35.55
C GLY A 218 12.01 26.16 36.91
N ASN A 219 11.20 26.97 37.60
CA ASN A 219 10.57 26.61 38.87
C ASN A 219 9.25 25.86 38.67
N CYS A 220 8.69 25.86 37.45
CA CYS A 220 7.43 25.20 37.17
C CYS A 220 7.58 23.67 37.06
N PRO A 221 6.52 22.91 37.35
CA PRO A 221 6.40 21.53 36.88
C PRO A 221 6.60 21.47 35.36
N ILE A 222 7.37 20.50 34.86
CA ILE A 222 7.65 20.37 33.41
C ILE A 222 6.36 20.33 32.59
N GLY A 223 5.33 19.64 33.10
CA GLY A 223 4.04 19.52 32.42
C GLY A 223 3.08 20.71 32.58
N ASP A 224 3.39 21.72 33.39
CA ASP A 224 2.51 22.89 33.57
C ASP A 224 2.72 23.93 32.44
N LEU A 225 2.16 23.64 31.27
CA LEU A 225 2.32 24.51 30.10
C LEU A 225 1.55 25.83 30.22
N SER A 226 0.39 25.82 30.89
CA SER A 226 -0.44 27.02 31.02
C SER A 226 0.23 28.11 31.84
N SER A 227 0.88 27.74 32.94
CA SER A 227 1.63 28.69 33.78
C SER A 227 2.91 29.16 33.09
N LYS A 228 3.63 28.25 32.41
CA LYS A 228 4.90 28.58 31.72
C LYS A 228 4.72 29.41 30.45
N ASN A 229 3.67 29.13 29.67
CA ASN A 229 3.53 29.61 28.29
C ASN A 229 2.23 30.38 28.05
N SER A 230 1.42 30.66 29.08
CA SER A 230 0.03 31.15 28.98
C SER A 230 -0.97 30.11 28.45
N TYR A 231 -2.26 30.44 28.48
CA TYR A 231 -3.34 29.58 27.99
C TYR A 231 -3.28 29.46 26.48
N LEU A 232 -3.64 28.28 25.94
CA LEU A 232 -3.57 28.01 24.51
C LEU A 232 -4.80 28.62 23.80
N PRO A 233 -4.63 29.47 22.79
CA PRO A 233 -5.72 29.92 21.94
C PRO A 233 -6.31 28.77 21.11
N VAL A 234 -7.63 28.73 20.96
CA VAL A 234 -8.36 27.80 20.09
C VAL A 234 -9.22 28.62 19.15
N GLY A 235 -8.97 28.48 17.84
CA GLY A 235 -9.66 29.21 16.78
C GLY A 235 -10.99 28.59 16.39
N GLU A 236 -11.80 29.32 15.63
CA GLU A 236 -13.02 28.77 15.01
C GLU A 236 -12.67 27.77 13.90
N ASN A 237 -11.59 28.04 13.16
CA ASN A 237 -11.10 27.21 12.07
C ASN A 237 -9.56 27.07 12.07
N SER A 238 -9.04 26.16 11.24
CA SER A 238 -7.63 25.75 11.22
C SER A 238 -6.65 26.80 10.71
N GLU A 239 -7.12 27.88 10.09
CA GLU A 239 -6.26 28.90 9.48
C GLU A 239 -6.27 30.23 10.25
N GLU A 240 -7.11 30.35 11.28
CA GLU A 240 -7.31 31.60 12.00
C GLU A 240 -6.24 31.85 13.05
N ILE A 241 -5.88 30.83 13.85
CA ILE A 241 -4.98 31.01 14.99
C ILE A 241 -3.80 30.03 14.94
N LEU A 242 -2.64 30.59 14.64
CA LEU A 242 -1.33 29.94 14.75
C LEU A 242 -0.54 30.61 15.86
N THR A 243 -0.09 29.85 16.86
CA THR A 243 0.62 30.40 18.02
C THR A 243 1.93 29.67 18.28
N SER A 244 3.00 30.43 18.53
CA SER A 244 4.30 29.91 18.95
C SER A 244 4.67 30.29 20.37
N PHE A 245 5.28 29.35 21.09
CA PHE A 245 5.83 29.55 22.43
C PHE A 245 7.29 29.07 22.49
N VAL A 246 8.04 29.55 23.48
CA VAL A 246 9.39 29.06 23.81
C VAL A 246 9.40 28.66 25.27
N ASP A 247 9.71 27.40 25.52
CA ASP A 247 9.75 26.81 26.87
C ASP A 247 11.16 26.35 27.20
N ILE A 248 11.78 26.96 28.20
CA ILE A 248 13.16 26.63 28.63
C ILE A 248 13.21 25.44 29.60
N ASN A 249 12.06 24.89 29.99
CA ASN A 249 11.94 23.77 30.93
C ASN A 249 10.96 22.72 30.38
N LEU A 250 11.16 22.31 29.13
CA LEU A 250 10.38 21.28 28.45
C LEU A 250 11.26 20.31 27.64
N PRO A 251 12.01 19.41 28.30
CA PRO A 251 12.92 18.50 27.62
C PRO A 251 12.19 17.53 26.68
N LEU A 252 12.72 17.35 25.46
CA LEU A 252 12.30 16.30 24.52
C LEU A 252 13.24 15.08 24.54
N SER A 253 14.38 15.18 25.21
CA SER A 253 15.35 14.09 25.42
C SER A 253 15.71 13.94 26.90
N GLY A 254 16.50 12.90 27.20
CA GLY A 254 16.93 12.59 28.57
C GLY A 254 15.83 11.97 29.45
N SER A 255 16.13 11.80 30.74
CA SER A 255 15.22 11.14 31.71
C SER A 255 13.92 11.91 31.99
N ASN A 256 13.94 13.21 31.72
CA ASN A 256 12.80 14.12 31.96
C ASN A 256 12.00 14.41 30.67
N SER A 257 12.23 13.64 29.61
CA SER A 257 11.57 13.85 28.33
C SER A 257 10.04 13.76 28.42
N VAL A 258 9.35 14.68 27.74
CA VAL A 258 7.90 14.65 27.57
C VAL A 258 7.44 13.76 26.41
N ILE A 259 8.36 13.22 25.61
CA ILE A 259 8.01 12.24 24.55
C ILE A 259 7.39 10.99 25.19
N GLY A 260 6.29 10.52 24.60
CA GLY A 260 5.50 9.40 25.10
C GLY A 260 4.56 9.74 26.25
N LYS A 261 4.54 11.00 26.73
CA LYS A 261 3.51 11.51 27.66
C LYS A 261 2.27 11.96 26.88
N ILE A 262 1.22 12.33 27.60
CA ILE A 262 -0.01 12.84 27.00
C ILE A 262 -0.15 14.34 27.21
N LEU A 263 -0.45 15.06 26.14
CA LEU A 263 -0.94 16.43 26.16
C LEU A 263 -2.45 16.41 26.42
N VAL A 264 -2.91 17.24 27.35
CA VAL A 264 -4.34 17.38 27.70
C VAL A 264 -4.74 18.83 27.65
N LEU A 265 -5.76 19.15 26.86
CA LEU A 265 -6.44 20.45 26.85
C LEU A 265 -7.71 20.37 27.71
N LYS A 266 -7.98 21.44 28.45
CA LYS A 266 -9.11 21.54 29.35
C LYS A 266 -9.85 22.87 29.20
N SER A 267 -11.17 22.81 29.35
CA SER A 267 -12.01 23.99 29.43
C SER A 267 -11.71 24.82 30.68
N LYS A 268 -12.28 26.02 30.76
CA LYS A 268 -12.23 26.86 31.97
C LYS A 268 -12.87 26.20 33.21
N SER A 269 -13.85 25.30 33.02
CA SER A 269 -14.44 24.49 34.10
C SER A 269 -13.55 23.32 34.54
N GLY A 270 -12.48 23.02 33.80
CA GLY A 270 -11.54 21.93 34.09
C GLY A 270 -11.85 20.61 33.39
N ASP A 271 -12.90 20.57 32.56
CA ASP A 271 -13.27 19.39 31.77
C ASP A 271 -12.24 19.11 30.68
N VAL A 272 -11.93 17.84 30.44
CA VAL A 272 -10.98 17.45 29.38
C VAL A 272 -11.66 17.62 28.02
N LEU A 273 -11.11 18.48 27.18
CA LEU A 273 -11.60 18.72 25.82
C LEU A 273 -10.99 17.74 24.82
N VAL A 274 -9.68 17.53 24.92
CA VAL A 274 -8.94 16.59 24.07
C VAL A 274 -7.69 16.09 24.78
N CYS A 275 -7.30 14.86 24.47
CA CYS A 275 -6.07 14.24 24.92
C CYS A 275 -5.36 13.60 23.74
N SER A 276 -4.04 13.78 23.68
CA SER A 276 -3.21 13.21 22.61
C SER A 276 -1.83 12.83 23.13
N LYS A 277 -1.25 11.75 22.59
CA LYS A 277 0.12 11.34 22.91
C LYS A 277 1.10 12.27 22.20
N ILE A 278 2.16 12.67 22.91
CA ILE A 278 3.29 13.37 22.30
C ILE A 278 4.22 12.33 21.70
N VAL A 279 4.31 12.32 20.37
CA VAL A 279 5.08 11.35 19.60
C VAL A 279 6.23 12.06 18.91
N GLN A 280 7.42 11.47 18.93
CA GLN A 280 8.57 11.99 18.21
C GLN A 280 8.51 11.57 16.73
N TYR A 281 8.73 12.53 15.82
CA TYR A 281 8.97 12.23 14.41
C TYR A 281 10.23 11.38 14.24
N THR A 282 10.08 10.31 13.47
CA THR A 282 11.19 9.52 12.95
C THR A 282 11.51 9.98 11.53
N THR A 283 12.78 9.81 11.15
CA THR A 283 13.23 10.13 9.80
C THR A 283 12.49 9.27 8.78
N ARG A 284 11.91 9.89 7.77
CA ARG A 284 11.35 9.20 6.60
C ARG A 284 12.43 9.04 5.55
N ASN A 285 12.54 7.83 5.03
CA ASN A 285 13.42 7.48 3.93
C ASN A 285 12.58 6.89 2.79
N ALA A 286 12.88 7.29 1.57
CA ALA A 286 12.22 6.78 0.37
C ALA A 286 13.22 6.57 -0.76
N VAL A 287 12.90 5.71 -1.72
CA VAL A 287 13.77 5.39 -2.85
C VAL A 287 12.97 5.06 -4.10
N ALA A 288 13.40 5.56 -5.25
CA ALA A 288 12.99 5.09 -6.55
C ALA A 288 14.15 4.28 -7.16
N THR A 289 13.99 2.97 -7.26
CA THR A 289 14.97 2.07 -7.88
C THR A 289 14.67 1.94 -9.37
N ILE A 290 15.63 2.28 -10.22
CA ILE A 290 15.49 2.24 -11.68
C ILE A 290 16.35 1.11 -12.21
N SER A 291 15.75 0.22 -12.99
CA SER A 291 16.42 -0.83 -13.75
C SER A 291 15.60 -1.11 -15.01
N ARG A 292 15.72 -0.23 -16.01
CA ARG A 292 14.93 -0.29 -17.26
C ARG A 292 15.70 0.28 -18.45
N ASP A 293 15.54 -0.29 -19.65
CA ASP A 293 16.09 0.20 -20.93
C ASP A 293 17.56 0.67 -20.85
N GLY A 294 18.41 -0.11 -20.16
CA GLY A 294 19.84 0.13 -19.98
C GLY A 294 20.21 1.13 -18.88
N VAL A 295 19.23 1.80 -18.24
CA VAL A 295 19.46 2.70 -17.10
C VAL A 295 19.30 1.92 -15.80
N VAL A 296 20.33 1.98 -14.95
CA VAL A 296 20.32 1.34 -13.62
C VAL A 296 20.77 2.32 -12.55
N GLY A 297 20.15 2.25 -11.38
CA GLY A 297 20.51 3.08 -10.22
C GLY A 297 19.34 3.35 -9.28
N MET A 298 19.48 4.38 -8.45
CA MET A 298 18.44 4.82 -7.54
C MET A 298 18.45 6.34 -7.32
N ILE A 299 17.29 6.88 -6.97
CA ILE A 299 17.18 8.20 -6.37
C ILE A 299 16.56 8.03 -4.98
N SER A 300 17.28 8.43 -3.93
CA SER A 300 16.83 8.29 -2.54
C SER A 300 16.58 9.64 -1.88
N PHE A 301 15.61 9.67 -0.97
CA PHE A 301 15.14 10.87 -0.29
C PHE A 301 15.13 10.63 1.22
N LYS A 302 15.56 11.63 1.98
CA LYS A 302 15.58 11.59 3.44
C LYS A 302 15.11 12.91 4.04
N GLN A 303 14.12 12.84 4.94
CA GLN A 303 13.63 14.02 5.66
C GLN A 303 13.35 13.64 7.12
N ARG A 304 13.88 14.42 8.08
CA ARG A 304 13.79 14.10 9.51
C ARG A 304 12.43 14.42 10.13
N SER A 305 11.84 15.54 9.72
CA SER A 305 10.51 15.99 10.14
C SER A 305 9.94 16.93 9.08
N PRO A 306 8.65 17.32 9.16
CA PRO A 306 8.06 18.30 8.24
C PRO A 306 8.72 19.68 8.22
N PHE A 307 9.58 20.01 9.20
CA PHE A 307 10.29 21.29 9.27
C PHE A 307 11.73 21.22 8.76
N ASP A 308 12.25 20.01 8.53
CA ASP A 308 13.60 19.81 8.00
C ASP A 308 13.55 19.75 6.47
N THR A 309 14.63 20.16 5.82
CA THR A 309 14.80 20.00 4.37
C THR A 309 14.90 18.53 3.97
N THR A 310 14.60 18.23 2.71
CA THR A 310 14.81 16.89 2.15
C THR A 310 16.21 16.80 1.57
N THR A 311 16.97 15.79 1.97
CA THR A 311 18.21 15.42 1.30
C THR A 311 17.89 14.41 0.21
N THR A 312 18.34 14.69 -1.01
CA THR A 312 18.15 13.82 -2.18
C THR A 312 19.51 13.31 -2.65
N PHE A 313 19.68 12.00 -2.79
CA PHE A 313 20.85 11.38 -3.40
C PHE A 313 20.47 10.75 -4.73
N VAL A 314 21.07 11.23 -5.82
CA VAL A 314 20.88 10.73 -7.18
C VAL A 314 22.08 9.87 -7.55
N ASP A 315 21.86 8.59 -7.84
CA ASP A 315 22.87 7.64 -8.32
C ASP A 315 22.32 6.90 -9.54
N LEU A 316 22.69 7.34 -10.73
CA LEU A 316 22.21 6.80 -12.01
C LEU A 316 23.38 6.48 -12.92
N SER A 317 23.29 5.37 -13.64
CA SER A 317 24.24 4.96 -14.67
C SER A 317 23.51 4.45 -15.91
N GLY A 318 24.22 4.31 -17.02
CA GLY A 318 23.62 3.89 -18.30
C GLY A 318 22.91 5.00 -19.07
N LEU A 319 23.04 6.26 -18.63
CA LEU A 319 22.41 7.42 -19.28
C LEU A 319 22.91 7.64 -20.72
N SER A 320 24.13 7.21 -21.01
CA SER A 320 24.71 7.13 -22.36
C SER A 320 24.61 8.42 -23.19
N ASN A 321 24.68 9.59 -22.54
CA ASN A 321 24.46 10.92 -23.13
C ASN A 321 23.06 11.13 -23.76
N ASN A 322 22.13 10.21 -23.55
CA ASN A 322 20.77 10.25 -24.11
C ASN A 322 19.79 10.99 -23.19
N ALA A 323 20.09 11.09 -21.89
CA ALA A 323 19.20 11.66 -20.90
C ALA A 323 19.06 13.20 -21.04
N GLY A 324 17.90 13.70 -20.67
CA GLY A 324 17.55 15.12 -20.63
C GLY A 324 17.15 15.54 -19.22
N GLY A 325 15.88 15.90 -19.06
CA GLY A 325 15.28 16.19 -17.75
C GLY A 325 14.84 14.93 -17.00
N TYR A 326 14.55 15.08 -15.73
CA TYR A 326 14.02 14.10 -14.80
C TYR A 326 13.20 14.78 -13.71
N HIS A 327 12.05 14.20 -13.39
CA HIS A 327 11.02 14.84 -12.57
C HIS A 327 10.24 13.83 -11.72
N VAL A 328 9.64 14.31 -10.64
CA VAL A 328 8.56 13.59 -9.93
C VAL A 328 7.24 13.84 -10.65
N HIS A 329 6.55 12.77 -11.02
CA HIS A 329 5.24 12.78 -11.67
C HIS A 329 4.11 12.42 -10.70
N LYS A 330 2.85 12.65 -11.08
CA LYS A 330 1.73 12.58 -10.13
C LYS A 330 1.37 11.17 -9.67
N TRP A 331 1.49 10.14 -10.50
CA TRP A 331 1.00 8.79 -10.20
C TRP A 331 2.15 7.77 -10.10
N PRO A 332 1.97 6.66 -9.35
CA PRO A 332 2.93 5.55 -9.37
C PRO A 332 3.03 4.90 -10.75
N VAL A 333 4.13 4.20 -10.98
CA VAL A 333 4.33 3.39 -12.19
C VAL A 333 3.45 2.12 -12.09
N PRO A 334 2.65 1.79 -13.12
CA PRO A 334 1.94 0.50 -13.18
C PRO A 334 2.91 -0.63 -13.57
N GLU A 335 2.56 -1.86 -13.20
CA GLU A 335 3.28 -3.04 -13.69
C GLU A 335 3.14 -3.17 -15.22
N LYS A 336 4.22 -3.60 -15.88
CA LYS A 336 4.22 -3.93 -17.30
C LYS A 336 3.71 -5.37 -17.48
N TRP A 337 2.65 -5.56 -18.25
CA TRP A 337 2.03 -6.88 -18.51
C TRP A 337 2.29 -7.38 -19.94
N GLU A 338 2.47 -6.48 -20.90
CA GLU A 338 2.72 -6.80 -22.32
C GLU A 338 4.00 -6.13 -22.84
N THR A 339 4.59 -6.67 -23.91
CA THR A 339 5.88 -6.23 -24.46
C THR A 339 5.87 -4.76 -24.91
N GLU A 340 4.83 -4.34 -25.62
CA GLU A 340 4.69 -3.00 -26.18
C GLU A 340 4.04 -1.98 -25.22
N GLN A 341 3.66 -2.42 -24.02
CA GLN A 341 3.01 -1.54 -23.04
C GLN A 341 3.98 -0.46 -22.55
N LYS A 342 3.58 0.80 -22.70
CA LYS A 342 4.30 1.97 -22.19
C LYS A 342 3.82 2.26 -20.76
N VAL A 343 4.71 2.11 -19.78
CA VAL A 343 4.39 2.32 -18.35
C VAL A 343 4.85 3.68 -17.82
N CYS A 344 5.67 4.41 -18.56
CA CYS A 344 6.17 5.74 -18.19
C CYS A 344 5.41 6.89 -18.88
N ASP A 345 4.48 6.59 -19.78
CA ASP A 345 3.80 7.60 -20.60
C ASP A 345 2.82 8.48 -19.80
N ALA A 346 2.26 9.50 -20.46
CA ALA A 346 1.35 10.45 -19.81
C ALA A 346 0.07 9.81 -19.27
N ASN A 347 -0.39 8.71 -19.88
CA ASN A 347 -1.57 7.98 -19.43
C ASN A 347 -1.26 7.08 -18.20
N SER A 348 0.00 6.70 -18.01
CA SER A 348 0.41 5.82 -16.92
C SER A 348 0.80 6.56 -15.66
N VAL A 349 1.61 7.63 -15.78
CA VAL A 349 2.15 8.38 -14.62
C VAL A 349 1.71 9.84 -14.53
N SER A 350 0.87 10.33 -15.46
CA SER A 350 0.42 11.73 -15.54
C SER A 350 1.59 12.72 -15.77
N GLY A 351 1.35 14.03 -15.63
CA GLY A 351 2.36 15.09 -15.76
C GLY A 351 3.19 15.28 -14.48
N HIS A 352 3.99 16.35 -14.44
CA HIS A 352 4.84 16.70 -13.30
C HIS A 352 3.99 16.97 -12.05
N PHE A 353 4.57 16.69 -10.88
CA PHE A 353 3.93 17.00 -9.61
C PHE A 353 4.11 18.49 -9.26
N ASN A 354 3.02 19.24 -9.42
CA ASN A 354 2.97 20.69 -9.21
C ASN A 354 1.74 21.06 -8.34
N PRO A 355 1.77 20.78 -7.03
CA PRO A 355 0.63 21.02 -6.14
C PRO A 355 0.35 22.51 -5.89
N PHE A 356 1.33 23.39 -6.12
CA PHE A 356 1.20 24.83 -5.91
C PHE A 356 0.89 25.61 -7.19
N GLY A 357 0.75 24.93 -8.33
CA GLY A 357 0.40 25.55 -9.61
C GLY A 357 1.43 26.56 -10.10
N ILE A 358 2.72 26.28 -9.93
CA ILE A 358 3.82 27.09 -10.46
C ILE A 358 3.68 27.24 -11.98
N ASP A 359 3.80 28.47 -12.47
CA ASP A 359 3.77 28.79 -13.90
C ASP A 359 5.15 28.67 -14.52
N THR A 360 5.38 27.55 -15.20
CA THR A 360 6.67 27.17 -15.79
C THR A 360 7.14 28.09 -16.91
N SER A 361 6.29 28.99 -17.42
CA SER A 361 6.70 29.99 -18.41
C SER A 361 7.56 31.12 -17.82
N SER A 362 7.57 31.23 -16.49
CA SER A 362 8.27 32.28 -15.74
C SER A 362 9.41 31.76 -14.87
N ASP A 363 9.74 30.48 -15.00
CA ASP A 363 10.78 29.83 -14.19
C ASP A 363 12.15 30.49 -14.41
N PRO A 364 12.92 30.72 -13.33
CA PRO A 364 14.33 31.08 -13.46
C PRO A 364 15.11 30.00 -14.22
N ALA A 365 16.24 30.36 -14.81
CA ALA A 365 17.11 29.37 -15.44
C ALA A 365 17.49 28.25 -14.44
N ALA A 366 17.56 26.99 -14.91
CA ALA A 366 17.88 25.84 -14.07
C ALA A 366 19.12 26.08 -13.20
N THR A 367 19.07 25.64 -11.95
CA THR A 367 20.09 25.78 -10.88
C THR A 367 20.35 27.22 -10.42
N VAL A 368 19.61 28.21 -10.94
CA VAL A 368 19.75 29.61 -10.55
C VAL A 368 18.71 30.02 -9.51
N GLY A 369 17.47 29.57 -9.66
CA GLY A 369 16.38 29.88 -8.73
C GLY A 369 16.44 29.08 -7.44
N THR A 370 15.64 29.48 -6.46
CA THR A 370 15.38 28.70 -5.24
C THR A 370 14.33 27.62 -5.51
N ASP A 371 14.34 26.53 -4.74
CA ASP A 371 13.50 25.33 -4.99
C ASP A 371 11.98 25.60 -5.05
N ASP A 372 11.53 26.71 -4.48
CA ASP A 372 10.13 27.16 -4.45
C ASP A 372 9.64 27.81 -5.73
N GLN A 373 10.58 28.27 -6.58
CA GLN A 373 10.27 28.90 -7.86
C GLN A 373 10.01 27.87 -8.96
N TYR A 374 10.21 26.59 -8.68
CA TYR A 374 9.99 25.48 -9.60
C TYR A 374 8.84 24.61 -9.12
N GLU A 375 8.26 23.82 -10.03
CA GLU A 375 7.35 22.76 -9.65
C GLU A 375 8.00 21.86 -8.59
N VAL A 376 7.23 21.39 -7.60
CA VAL A 376 7.75 20.52 -6.52
C VAL A 376 8.51 19.33 -7.11
N GLY A 377 7.98 18.75 -8.19
CA GLY A 377 8.59 17.63 -8.90
C GLY A 377 9.69 17.96 -9.90
N ASP A 378 10.01 19.23 -10.18
CA ASP A 378 11.03 19.56 -11.19
C ASP A 378 12.45 19.47 -10.63
N LEU A 379 12.99 18.25 -10.59
CA LEU A 379 14.34 18.01 -10.10
C LEU A 379 15.42 18.53 -11.06
N SER A 380 15.12 18.66 -12.35
CA SER A 380 16.09 19.11 -13.35
C SER A 380 16.40 20.58 -13.25
N SER A 381 15.35 21.39 -13.05
CA SER A 381 15.54 22.82 -12.83
C SER A 381 16.17 23.12 -11.47
N LYS A 382 15.97 22.26 -10.46
CA LYS A 382 16.59 22.43 -9.14
C LYS A 382 18.03 21.93 -9.07
N TYR A 383 18.31 20.74 -9.61
CA TYR A 383 19.59 20.03 -9.42
C TYR A 383 20.48 20.01 -10.66
N GLY A 384 19.97 20.47 -11.80
CA GLY A 384 20.63 20.44 -13.10
C GLY A 384 20.21 19.24 -13.95
N LEU A 385 20.32 19.40 -15.27
CA LEU A 385 19.97 18.38 -16.28
C LEU A 385 20.93 17.17 -16.27
N LEU A 386 20.48 16.05 -16.84
CA LEU A 386 21.30 14.86 -17.09
C LEU A 386 21.94 14.85 -18.49
N SER A 387 21.80 15.93 -19.26
CA SER A 387 22.29 16.02 -20.63
C SER A 387 23.80 15.93 -20.72
N GLY A 388 24.27 15.07 -21.64
CA GLY A 388 25.70 14.83 -21.85
C GLY A 388 26.40 14.02 -20.75
N LEU A 389 25.63 13.39 -19.86
CA LEU A 389 26.16 12.51 -18.82
C LEU A 389 26.01 11.03 -19.20
N THR A 390 26.98 10.22 -18.80
CA THR A 390 26.91 8.75 -18.81
C THR A 390 26.39 8.19 -17.49
N ASP A 391 26.68 8.90 -16.41
CA ASP A 391 26.42 8.56 -15.02
C ASP A 391 26.29 9.84 -14.19
N LYS A 392 25.60 9.75 -13.06
CA LYS A 392 25.36 10.84 -12.11
C LYS A 392 25.36 10.29 -10.70
N MET A 393 26.19 10.85 -9.81
CA MET A 393 26.24 10.47 -8.40
C MET A 393 26.43 11.71 -7.50
N GLU A 394 25.35 12.32 -7.04
CA GLU A 394 25.39 13.59 -6.28
C GLU A 394 24.31 13.68 -5.19
N ASN A 395 24.59 14.52 -4.17
CA ASN A 395 23.67 14.84 -3.08
C ASN A 395 23.17 16.28 -3.21
N TYR A 396 21.88 16.48 -2.96
CA TYR A 396 21.19 17.77 -2.97
C TYR A 396 20.42 17.99 -1.67
N THR A 397 20.22 19.25 -1.31
CA THR A 397 19.31 19.68 -0.25
C THR A 397 18.18 20.47 -0.89
N ASP A 398 16.95 20.02 -0.72
CA ASP A 398 15.76 20.64 -1.31
C ASP A 398 14.81 21.11 -0.20
N TYR A 399 14.50 22.40 -0.24
CA TYR A 399 13.61 23.08 0.71
C TYR A 399 12.13 22.92 0.36
N ASN A 400 11.80 22.38 -0.81
CA ASN A 400 10.46 22.29 -1.39
C ASN A 400 10.16 20.91 -2.01
N LEU A 401 10.62 19.82 -1.36
CA LEU A 401 10.34 18.44 -1.77
C LEU A 401 9.90 17.58 -0.56
N PRO A 402 8.65 17.74 -0.09
CA PRO A 402 8.22 17.12 1.15
C PRO A 402 8.10 15.58 1.05
N LEU A 403 8.45 14.90 2.14
CA LEU A 403 8.17 13.48 2.41
C LEU A 403 7.04 13.29 3.43
N PHE A 404 6.52 14.37 4.00
CA PHE A 404 5.40 14.41 4.96
C PHE A 404 4.21 15.18 4.41
N GLY A 405 3.02 14.84 4.90
CA GLY A 405 1.80 15.59 4.60
C GLY A 405 1.22 15.30 3.23
N THR A 406 0.20 16.08 2.85
CA THR A 406 -0.60 15.90 1.63
C THR A 406 0.21 16.02 0.35
N ASN A 407 1.29 16.79 0.38
CA ASN A 407 2.17 17.00 -0.77
C ASN A 407 3.35 16.02 -0.83
N SER A 408 3.42 15.02 0.06
CA SER A 408 4.49 14.03 0.05
C SER A 408 4.70 13.42 -1.35
N VAL A 409 5.97 13.28 -1.74
CA VAL A 409 6.35 12.62 -3.00
C VAL A 409 6.43 11.10 -2.89
N ILE A 410 6.28 10.53 -1.69
CA ILE A 410 6.27 9.07 -1.51
C ILE A 410 5.01 8.48 -2.17
N GLY A 411 5.20 7.41 -2.95
CA GLY A 411 4.15 6.72 -3.72
C GLY A 411 3.89 7.33 -5.10
N ARG A 412 4.56 8.43 -5.45
CA ARG A 412 4.60 9.01 -6.80
C ARG A 412 5.69 8.33 -7.63
N SER A 413 5.99 8.82 -8.84
CA SER A 413 7.05 8.25 -9.68
C SER A 413 8.13 9.24 -10.07
N ILE A 414 9.37 8.78 -10.20
CA ILE A 414 10.42 9.46 -10.96
C ILE A 414 10.29 9.08 -12.43
N VAL A 415 10.43 10.05 -13.33
CA VAL A 415 10.58 9.84 -14.77
C VAL A 415 11.87 10.51 -15.23
N VAL A 416 12.71 9.79 -15.95
CA VAL A 416 13.86 10.33 -16.70
C VAL A 416 13.46 10.44 -18.16
N HIS A 417 13.77 11.56 -18.79
CA HIS A 417 13.45 11.85 -20.18
C HIS A 417 14.69 11.70 -21.05
N TYR A 418 14.48 11.43 -22.33
CA TYR A 418 15.49 11.64 -23.36
C TYR A 418 15.76 13.14 -23.55
N GLY A 419 16.89 13.49 -24.18
CA GLY A 419 17.25 14.87 -24.52
C GLY A 419 16.25 15.58 -25.44
N ASN A 420 15.38 14.85 -26.14
CA ASN A 420 14.27 15.41 -26.92
C ASN A 420 12.98 15.67 -26.10
N GLY A 421 13.01 15.41 -24.78
CA GLY A 421 11.88 15.59 -23.86
C GLY A 421 10.91 14.41 -23.77
N SER A 422 11.01 13.40 -24.65
CA SER A 422 10.19 12.19 -24.54
C SER A 422 10.59 11.37 -23.30
N ARG A 423 9.62 10.69 -22.68
CA ARG A 423 9.86 9.92 -21.45
C ARG A 423 10.61 8.63 -21.79
N TRP A 424 11.64 8.34 -21.02
CA TRP A 424 12.51 7.17 -21.23
C TRP A 424 12.22 6.09 -20.18
N VAL A 425 12.70 6.29 -18.94
CA VAL A 425 12.57 5.32 -17.85
C VAL A 425 11.86 5.94 -16.66
N CYS A 426 11.26 5.10 -15.81
CA CYS A 426 10.54 5.56 -14.64
C CYS A 426 10.54 4.51 -13.53
N ALA A 427 10.33 4.96 -12.30
CA ALA A 427 10.19 4.12 -11.11
C ALA A 427 9.31 4.79 -10.06
N THR A 428 8.56 3.99 -9.28
CA THR A 428 7.79 4.50 -8.13
C THR A 428 8.73 4.85 -6.97
N ILE A 429 8.47 5.96 -6.29
CA ILE A 429 9.16 6.38 -5.06
C ILE A 429 8.57 5.58 -3.90
N GLU A 430 9.27 4.54 -3.46
CA GLU A 430 8.83 3.65 -2.39
C GLU A 430 9.31 4.12 -1.01
N TYR A 431 8.46 3.96 0.00
CA TYR A 431 8.89 4.09 1.39
C TYR A 431 9.85 2.95 1.78
N ILE A 432 10.99 3.30 2.38
CA ILE A 432 11.94 2.32 2.93
C ILE A 432 11.48 1.94 4.34
N GLY A 433 10.83 0.79 4.44
CA GLY A 433 10.38 0.24 5.71
C GLY A 433 9.22 -0.73 5.53
N THR A 434 8.56 -1.09 6.62
CA THR A 434 7.39 -1.98 6.61
C THR A 434 6.12 -1.20 6.30
N THR A 435 5.24 -1.77 5.48
CA THR A 435 3.95 -1.17 5.12
C THR A 435 2.83 -2.20 5.22
N VAL A 436 1.61 -1.70 5.44
CA VAL A 436 0.36 -2.42 5.26
C VAL A 436 -0.35 -1.85 4.03
N THR A 437 -1.01 -2.73 3.27
CA THR A 437 -1.81 -2.33 2.11
C THR A 437 -3.26 -2.78 2.28
N GLY A 438 -4.20 -1.88 2.01
CA GLY A 438 -5.61 -2.19 1.82
C GLY A 438 -5.99 -2.04 0.35
N LEU A 439 -6.83 -2.92 -0.17
CA LEU A 439 -7.37 -2.83 -1.53
C LEU A 439 -8.88 -2.91 -1.51
N THR A 440 -9.50 -2.04 -2.30
CA THR A 440 -10.93 -2.08 -2.65
C THR A 440 -11.07 -2.38 -4.13
N THR A 441 -11.71 -3.48 -4.51
CA THR A 441 -11.95 -3.84 -5.93
C THR A 441 -13.42 -3.66 -6.29
N PHE A 442 -13.71 -2.71 -7.16
CA PHE A 442 -15.04 -2.47 -7.71
C PHE A 442 -15.29 -3.40 -8.89
N THR A 443 -16.50 -3.96 -8.96
CA THR A 443 -16.89 -4.93 -9.99
C THR A 443 -18.14 -4.52 -10.76
N TYR A 444 -18.98 -3.62 -10.21
CA TYR A 444 -20.18 -3.14 -10.89
C TYR A 444 -20.77 -1.88 -10.22
N PRO A 445 -21.33 -0.93 -11.00
CA PRO A 445 -21.14 -0.73 -12.44
C PRO A 445 -19.80 -0.06 -12.74
N VAL A 446 -19.15 0.49 -11.71
CA VAL A 446 -17.75 0.91 -11.74
C VAL A 446 -16.90 -0.33 -11.57
N ILE A 447 -15.85 -0.45 -12.37
CA ILE A 447 -14.80 -1.46 -12.26
C ILE A 447 -13.48 -0.78 -11.92
N GLY A 448 -12.52 -1.58 -11.45
CA GLY A 448 -11.19 -1.10 -11.06
C GLY A 448 -11.00 -1.21 -9.56
N TYR A 449 -10.15 -0.38 -8.99
CA TYR A 449 -9.77 -0.49 -7.59
C TYR A 449 -9.31 0.84 -6.97
N ILE A 450 -9.27 0.84 -5.64
CA ILE A 450 -8.57 1.85 -4.85
C ILE A 450 -7.62 1.12 -3.89
N ALA A 451 -6.35 1.47 -3.93
CA ALA A 451 -5.31 0.93 -3.05
C ALA A 451 -4.90 1.97 -2.02
N PHE A 452 -4.73 1.53 -0.77
CA PHE A 452 -4.29 2.31 0.38
C PHE A 452 -3.01 1.69 0.92
N LYS A 453 -1.90 2.42 0.98
CA LYS A 453 -0.62 1.93 1.52
C LYS A 453 -0.17 2.85 2.65
N GLN A 454 0.18 2.28 3.80
CA GLN A 454 0.61 3.07 4.97
C GLN A 454 1.80 2.39 5.66
N PRO A 455 2.85 3.13 6.06
CA PRO A 455 3.94 2.59 6.88
C PRO A 455 3.44 2.05 8.23
N THR A 456 4.08 0.97 8.71
CA THR A 456 3.72 0.31 9.98
C THR A 456 4.84 0.33 11.03
N ASP A 457 6.04 0.75 10.64
CA ASP A 457 7.20 0.94 11.52
C ASP A 457 7.34 2.37 12.05
N ILE A 458 6.36 3.23 11.78
CA ILE A 458 6.22 4.54 12.39
C ILE A 458 4.94 4.57 13.23
N ASP A 459 4.92 5.41 14.26
CA ASP A 459 3.74 5.59 15.11
C ASP A 459 2.54 6.01 14.23
N ILE A 460 1.38 5.39 14.45
CA ILE A 460 0.19 5.57 13.61
C ILE A 460 -0.28 7.02 13.56
N GLU A 461 0.00 7.82 14.60
CA GLU A 461 -0.30 9.24 14.60
C GLU A 461 0.55 10.02 13.58
N LEU A 462 1.65 9.45 13.10
CA LEU A 462 2.56 10.07 12.14
C LEU A 462 2.51 9.40 10.76
N ALA A 463 1.74 8.33 10.59
CA ALA A 463 1.77 7.56 9.36
C ALA A 463 0.82 8.13 8.30
N ASP A 464 1.37 8.57 7.17
CA ASP A 464 0.57 9.04 6.05
C ASP A 464 0.15 7.84 5.18
N THR A 465 -1.10 7.87 4.71
CA THR A 465 -1.68 6.86 3.83
C THR A 465 -1.63 7.36 2.39
N MET A 466 -0.88 6.64 1.56
CA MET A 466 -0.84 6.81 0.11
C MET A 466 -2.07 6.14 -0.49
N ILE A 467 -2.81 6.86 -1.34
CA ILE A 467 -4.08 6.41 -1.91
C ILE A 467 -3.98 6.48 -3.43
N TYR A 468 -4.12 5.33 -4.09
CA TYR A 468 -4.12 5.25 -5.54
C TYR A 468 -5.48 4.76 -6.05
N VAL A 469 -6.11 5.57 -6.90
CA VAL A 469 -7.41 5.31 -7.49
C VAL A 469 -7.23 4.90 -8.95
N TYR A 470 -7.86 3.82 -9.38
CA TYR A 470 -7.86 3.31 -10.75
C TYR A 470 -9.25 2.81 -11.10
N VAL A 471 -10.08 3.61 -11.78
CA VAL A 471 -11.50 3.29 -11.95
C VAL A 471 -12.03 3.57 -13.36
N ASP A 472 -12.93 2.69 -13.81
CA ASP A 472 -13.59 2.75 -15.11
C ASP A 472 -15.02 2.18 -15.03
N TYR A 473 -15.74 2.09 -16.14
CA TYR A 473 -17.05 1.46 -16.23
C TYR A 473 -16.97 0.02 -16.77
N GLY A 474 -17.80 -0.88 -16.21
CA GLY A 474 -17.98 -2.25 -16.70
C GLY A 474 -18.81 -2.35 -18.00
N ASN A 475 -19.03 -1.23 -18.68
CA ASN A 475 -19.82 -1.10 -19.91
C ASN A 475 -19.28 0.08 -20.75
N ASN A 476 -19.91 0.37 -21.89
CA ASN A 476 -19.49 1.46 -22.77
C ASN A 476 -20.00 2.86 -22.33
N SER A 477 -20.18 3.11 -21.03
CA SER A 477 -20.60 4.44 -20.55
C SER A 477 -19.53 5.48 -20.88
N SER A 478 -19.95 6.71 -21.16
CA SER A 478 -19.02 7.83 -21.32
C SER A 478 -18.35 8.21 -20.00
N ARG A 479 -17.29 9.02 -20.08
CA ARG A 479 -16.72 9.70 -18.91
C ARG A 479 -17.80 10.42 -18.11
N SER A 480 -17.68 10.31 -16.80
CA SER A 480 -18.47 11.01 -15.80
C SER A 480 -17.55 11.66 -14.77
N VAL A 481 -17.99 12.77 -14.17
CA VAL A 481 -17.15 13.64 -13.35
C VAL A 481 -17.79 13.94 -12.01
N ASP A 482 -16.99 14.54 -11.12
CA ASP A 482 -17.45 15.04 -9.82
C ASP A 482 -18.15 13.99 -8.96
N HIS A 483 -17.67 12.75 -9.01
CA HIS A 483 -18.12 11.70 -8.09
C HIS A 483 -17.56 11.96 -6.71
N LYS A 484 -18.47 12.09 -5.74
CA LYS A 484 -18.08 11.97 -4.33
C LYS A 484 -17.68 10.53 -4.06
N TRP A 485 -16.74 10.33 -3.15
CA TRP A 485 -16.25 9.05 -2.71
C TRP A 485 -15.87 9.14 -1.23
N HIS A 486 -16.26 8.11 -0.48
CA HIS A 486 -16.10 8.10 0.98
C HIS A 486 -15.82 6.69 1.50
N VAL A 487 -15.15 6.59 2.65
CA VAL A 487 -15.09 5.37 3.45
C VAL A 487 -16.32 5.32 4.36
N HIS A 488 -17.00 4.18 4.38
CA HIS A 488 -18.22 3.96 5.15
C HIS A 488 -18.01 3.05 6.35
N VAL A 489 -18.96 2.99 7.28
CA VAL A 489 -18.83 2.20 8.52
C VAL A 489 -18.96 0.70 8.25
N GLY A 490 -19.99 0.32 7.50
CA GLY A 490 -20.40 -1.08 7.27
C GLY A 490 -19.70 -1.75 6.10
N LYS A 491 -19.92 -3.06 5.99
CA LYS A 491 -19.45 -3.89 4.87
C LYS A 491 -20.47 -3.98 3.75
N VAL A 492 -19.99 -4.31 2.56
CA VAL A 492 -20.83 -4.53 1.39
C VAL A 492 -21.68 -5.80 1.56
N GLY A 493 -22.98 -5.65 1.35
CA GLY A 493 -23.97 -6.72 1.43
C GLY A 493 -24.35 -7.25 0.05
N SER A 494 -25.49 -7.93 -0.02
CA SER A 494 -26.04 -8.47 -1.28
C SER A 494 -26.67 -7.41 -2.20
N ASP A 495 -26.61 -6.14 -1.80
CA ASP A 495 -27.17 -4.97 -2.47
C ASP A 495 -26.15 -4.22 -3.34
N ALA A 496 -24.93 -4.75 -3.53
CA ALA A 496 -23.93 -4.13 -4.41
C ALA A 496 -24.33 -4.13 -5.89
N LEU A 497 -25.10 -5.15 -6.32
CA LEU A 497 -25.42 -5.40 -7.73
C LEU A 497 -26.84 -4.97 -8.14
N ILE A 498 -27.66 -4.46 -7.21
CA ILE A 498 -29.03 -4.03 -7.50
C ILE A 498 -29.06 -2.59 -8.06
N SER A 499 -30.13 -2.20 -8.72
CA SER A 499 -30.28 -0.85 -9.30
C SER A 499 -30.87 0.18 -8.33
N SER A 500 -31.75 -0.24 -7.41
CA SER A 500 -32.39 0.60 -6.41
C SER A 500 -31.97 0.17 -5.01
N GLY A 501 -31.57 1.13 -4.16
CA GLY A 501 -31.04 0.83 -2.82
C GLY A 501 -29.63 0.22 -2.85
N ARG A 502 -28.86 0.47 -3.92
CA ARG A 502 -27.50 -0.06 -4.05
C ARG A 502 -26.62 0.40 -2.89
N CYS A 503 -25.83 -0.52 -2.34
CA CYS A 503 -24.86 -0.24 -1.28
C CYS A 503 -25.48 0.37 -0.01
N SER A 504 -26.77 0.23 0.25
CA SER A 504 -27.40 0.65 1.50
C SER A 504 -26.82 -0.07 2.73
N SER A 505 -26.32 -1.29 2.58
CA SER A 505 -25.72 -2.10 3.66
C SER A 505 -24.51 -1.47 4.34
N VAL A 506 -23.80 -0.56 3.65
CA VAL A 506 -22.55 0.01 4.19
C VAL A 506 -22.77 1.12 5.20
N GLU A 507 -24.03 1.50 5.48
CA GLU A 507 -24.38 2.51 6.49
C GLU A 507 -23.81 3.92 6.16
N GLY A 508 -23.56 4.76 7.17
CA GLY A 508 -23.06 6.13 7.03
C GLY A 508 -21.56 6.23 6.76
N HIS A 509 -21.06 7.46 6.59
CA HIS A 509 -19.63 7.74 6.46
C HIS A 509 -18.90 7.38 7.76
N TYR A 510 -17.63 7.03 7.64
CA TYR A 510 -16.80 6.73 8.80
C TYR A 510 -16.35 8.01 9.52
N ASN A 511 -16.95 8.28 10.68
CA ASN A 511 -16.69 9.47 11.49
C ASN A 511 -16.33 9.10 12.96
N PRO A 512 -15.16 8.48 13.20
CA PRO A 512 -14.76 8.02 14.54
C PRO A 512 -14.52 9.18 15.52
N TYR A 513 -14.24 10.38 15.01
CA TYR A 513 -13.96 11.58 15.80
C TYR A 513 -15.21 12.38 16.16
N SER A 514 -16.39 11.95 15.68
CA SER A 514 -17.67 12.62 15.91
C SER A 514 -17.59 14.12 15.54
N VAL A 515 -16.99 14.40 14.39
CA VAL A 515 -16.99 15.74 13.80
C VAL A 515 -18.43 16.15 13.52
N ASP A 516 -18.77 17.41 13.80
CA ASP A 516 -20.12 17.94 13.60
C ASP A 516 -20.41 18.18 12.11
N LEU A 517 -21.47 17.54 11.62
CA LEU A 517 -21.90 17.57 10.21
C LEU A 517 -22.93 18.66 9.93
N THR A 518 -23.39 19.37 10.96
CA THR A 518 -24.39 20.43 10.83
C THR A 518 -23.74 21.79 10.52
N GLY A 519 -24.57 22.77 10.15
CA GLY A 519 -24.13 24.16 9.96
C GLY A 519 -23.11 24.33 8.83
N ASN A 520 -21.87 24.63 9.19
CA ASN A 520 -20.80 25.05 8.29
C ASN A 520 -19.81 23.92 7.93
N TYR A 521 -20.19 22.65 8.06
CA TYR A 521 -19.37 21.52 7.63
C TYR A 521 -18.87 21.69 6.19
N ASN A 522 -19.76 22.01 5.25
CA ASN A 522 -19.41 22.10 3.83
C ASN A 522 -18.32 23.14 3.50
N PRO A 523 -18.37 24.40 3.98
CA PRO A 523 -17.29 25.36 3.71
C PRO A 523 -15.99 25.05 4.46
N GLU A 524 -16.05 24.38 5.62
CA GLU A 524 -14.86 24.16 6.45
C GLU A 524 -14.19 22.79 6.25
N CYS A 525 -14.91 21.76 5.80
CA CYS A 525 -14.31 20.51 5.35
C CYS A 525 -13.81 20.70 3.92
N ASN A 526 -12.50 20.91 3.79
CA ASN A 526 -11.83 21.16 2.53
C ASN A 526 -10.35 20.71 2.61
N PRO A 527 -9.59 20.71 1.49
CA PRO A 527 -8.21 20.24 1.47
C PRO A 527 -7.24 21.03 2.37
N ASN A 528 -7.56 22.27 2.72
CA ASN A 528 -6.75 23.10 3.62
C ASN A 528 -7.10 22.87 5.10
N ASN A 529 -8.28 22.31 5.38
CA ASN A 529 -8.74 21.94 6.71
C ASN A 529 -9.27 20.49 6.76
N PRO A 530 -8.42 19.49 6.48
CA PRO A 530 -8.88 18.11 6.34
C PRO A 530 -9.27 17.45 7.67
N LEU A 531 -8.81 17.95 8.83
CA LEU A 531 -9.24 17.44 10.14
C LEU A 531 -10.68 17.85 10.50
N ARG A 532 -11.24 18.85 9.79
CA ARG A 532 -12.66 19.23 9.88
C ARG A 532 -13.59 18.34 9.07
N CYS A 533 -13.03 17.49 8.22
CA CYS A 533 -13.77 16.46 7.51
C CYS A 533 -13.96 15.22 8.37
N GLU A 534 -15.00 14.45 8.08
CA GLU A 534 -15.07 13.08 8.58
C GLU A 534 -13.83 12.30 8.10
N VAL A 535 -13.31 11.37 8.91
CA VAL A 535 -12.16 10.53 8.50
C VAL A 535 -12.42 9.83 7.17
N GLY A 536 -13.67 9.40 6.95
CA GLY A 536 -14.10 8.79 5.71
C GLY A 536 -14.45 9.76 4.58
N ASP A 537 -14.49 11.08 4.79
CA ASP A 537 -14.83 12.05 3.74
C ASP A 537 -13.62 12.36 2.85
N MET A 538 -13.37 11.46 1.91
CA MET A 538 -12.24 11.59 0.99
C MET A 538 -12.44 12.69 -0.05
N SER A 539 -13.70 13.06 -0.33
CA SER A 539 -14.02 14.10 -1.31
C SER A 539 -13.78 15.50 -0.78
N GLY A 540 -14.11 15.74 0.48
CA GLY A 540 -13.78 16.99 1.15
C GLY A 540 -12.27 17.17 1.32
N LYS A 541 -11.56 16.10 1.70
CA LYS A 541 -10.10 16.15 1.92
C LYS A 541 -9.27 16.24 0.63
N HIS A 542 -9.66 15.53 -0.42
CA HIS A 542 -8.81 15.34 -1.61
C HIS A 542 -9.45 15.77 -2.93
N GLY A 543 -10.71 16.19 -2.89
CA GLY A 543 -11.51 16.45 -4.07
C GLY A 543 -12.23 15.22 -4.61
N LYS A 544 -13.12 15.47 -5.56
CA LYS A 544 -13.96 14.47 -6.22
C LYS A 544 -13.17 13.75 -7.32
N ILE A 545 -13.63 12.57 -7.71
CA ILE A 545 -13.00 11.78 -8.77
C ILE A 545 -13.87 11.74 -10.03
N SER A 546 -13.24 11.51 -11.17
CA SER A 546 -13.95 11.09 -12.40
C SER A 546 -13.98 9.56 -12.47
N VAL A 547 -14.92 9.01 -13.23
CA VAL A 547 -14.87 7.61 -13.67
C VAL A 547 -14.71 7.64 -15.18
N ARG A 548 -13.70 6.90 -15.68
CA ARG A 548 -13.24 6.92 -17.09
C ARG A 548 -12.65 8.28 -17.52
N SER A 549 -11.54 8.27 -18.24
CA SER A 549 -10.93 9.49 -18.81
C SER A 549 -11.47 9.77 -20.22
N THR A 550 -11.45 8.76 -21.07
CA THR A 550 -12.11 8.71 -22.38
C THR A 550 -12.55 7.27 -22.63
N SER A 551 -13.32 7.00 -23.68
CA SER A 551 -13.71 5.61 -24.01
C SER A 551 -12.46 4.72 -24.08
N GLY A 552 -12.47 3.57 -23.40
CA GLY A 552 -11.33 2.66 -23.31
C GLY A 552 -10.14 3.14 -22.47
N THR A 553 -10.17 4.32 -21.84
CA THR A 553 -9.07 4.82 -21.00
C THR A 553 -9.50 4.99 -19.54
N ILE A 554 -8.82 4.28 -18.67
CA ILE A 554 -9.11 4.20 -17.23
C ILE A 554 -8.70 5.50 -16.52
N GLN A 555 -9.50 5.96 -15.56
CA GLN A 555 -9.18 7.14 -14.76
C GLN A 555 -8.25 6.78 -13.60
N ARG A 556 -7.21 7.59 -13.40
CA ARG A 556 -6.24 7.44 -12.31
C ARG A 556 -6.22 8.68 -11.42
N ASN A 557 -6.00 8.51 -10.11
CA ASN A 557 -5.67 9.60 -9.19
C ASN A 557 -4.72 9.09 -8.09
N PHE A 558 -3.91 9.99 -7.53
CA PHE A 558 -3.04 9.68 -6.39
C PHE A 558 -3.12 10.78 -5.34
N PHE A 559 -3.31 10.39 -4.09
CA PHE A 559 -3.45 11.28 -2.94
C PHE A 559 -2.61 10.78 -1.77
N THR A 560 -2.30 11.68 -0.84
CA THR A 560 -1.67 11.36 0.45
C THR A 560 -2.53 11.92 1.57
N ASP A 561 -2.97 11.08 2.49
CA ASP A 561 -3.81 11.46 3.63
C ASP A 561 -3.07 11.23 4.95
N PHE A 562 -2.92 12.26 5.77
CA PHE A 562 -2.19 12.18 7.04
C PHE A 562 -3.05 11.76 8.24
N ASP A 563 -4.35 11.48 8.02
CA ASP A 563 -5.33 11.10 9.03
C ASP A 563 -6.32 10.02 8.50
N LEU A 564 -5.78 9.00 7.85
CA LEU A 564 -6.55 7.84 7.36
C LEU A 564 -5.87 6.52 7.78
N PRO A 565 -6.00 6.09 9.05
CA PRO A 565 -5.25 4.95 9.57
C PRO A 565 -5.63 3.61 8.90
N LEU A 566 -4.62 2.79 8.60
CA LEU A 566 -4.78 1.39 8.19
C LEU A 566 -4.50 0.40 9.34
N THR A 567 -3.94 0.86 10.45
CA THR A 567 -3.69 0.06 11.66
C THR A 567 -4.31 0.71 12.90
N GLY A 568 -4.29 0.00 14.03
CA GLY A 568 -4.93 0.44 15.27
C GLY A 568 -6.46 0.30 15.26
N ASP A 569 -7.11 0.82 16.29
CA ASP A 569 -8.55 0.65 16.53
C ASP A 569 -9.41 1.46 15.56
N LEU A 570 -8.86 2.55 15.03
CA LEU A 570 -9.56 3.46 14.12
C LEU A 570 -9.35 3.12 12.64
N LYS A 571 -8.70 1.99 12.33
CA LYS A 571 -8.37 1.62 10.96
C LYS A 571 -9.57 1.54 10.02
N ILE A 572 -9.33 1.81 8.74
CA ILE A 572 -10.34 1.62 7.68
C ILE A 572 -10.35 0.20 7.09
N LEU A 573 -9.35 -0.64 7.38
CA LEU A 573 -9.35 -2.04 6.94
C LEU A 573 -10.57 -2.79 7.51
N GLY A 574 -11.28 -3.53 6.65
CA GLY A 574 -12.52 -4.21 6.99
C GLY A 574 -13.78 -3.35 6.91
N ARG A 575 -13.65 -2.09 6.47
CA ARG A 575 -14.76 -1.21 6.08
C ARG A 575 -15.00 -1.27 4.58
N SER A 576 -15.72 -0.31 4.01
CA SER A 576 -15.98 -0.23 2.58
C SER A 576 -15.79 1.19 2.03
N VAL A 577 -15.58 1.29 0.72
CA VAL A 577 -15.60 2.56 -0.01
C VAL A 577 -16.86 2.62 -0.87
N VAL A 578 -17.48 3.80 -0.93
CA VAL A 578 -18.57 4.10 -1.85
C VAL A 578 -18.12 5.17 -2.83
N ILE A 579 -18.39 4.96 -4.12
CA ILE A 579 -18.39 5.99 -5.15
C ILE A 579 -19.85 6.39 -5.37
N HIS A 580 -20.16 7.68 -5.25
CA HIS A 580 -21.49 8.23 -5.41
C HIS A 580 -21.81 8.55 -6.88
N ALA A 581 -23.02 9.02 -7.16
CA ALA A 581 -23.44 9.45 -8.48
C ALA A 581 -22.60 10.63 -8.99
N ALA A 582 -22.56 10.78 -10.31
CA ALA A 582 -21.86 11.88 -10.98
C ALA A 582 -22.43 13.25 -10.57
N ASP A 583 -21.69 14.31 -10.91
CA ASP A 583 -22.14 15.70 -10.73
C ASP A 583 -22.50 16.01 -9.26
N SER A 584 -21.74 15.43 -8.32
CA SER A 584 -21.96 15.54 -6.87
C SER A 584 -23.27 14.95 -6.35
N GLY A 585 -23.94 14.10 -7.13
CA GLY A 585 -25.19 13.44 -6.76
C GLY A 585 -25.04 12.53 -5.53
N GLY A 586 -26.06 12.50 -4.67
CA GLY A 586 -26.01 11.77 -3.40
C GLY A 586 -26.18 10.24 -3.50
N GLY A 587 -26.73 9.73 -4.61
CA GLY A 587 -26.96 8.29 -4.80
C GLY A 587 -25.66 7.49 -4.77
N ARG A 588 -25.69 6.24 -4.29
CA ARG A 588 -24.52 5.36 -4.25
C ARG A 588 -24.38 4.65 -5.60
N LEU A 589 -23.33 4.94 -6.35
CA LEU A 589 -23.09 4.35 -7.66
C LEU A 589 -22.44 2.96 -7.54
N SER A 590 -21.43 2.81 -6.70
CA SER A 590 -20.67 1.56 -6.54
C SER A 590 -20.09 1.46 -5.14
N CYS A 591 -19.91 0.25 -4.62
CA CYS A 591 -19.21 0.00 -3.36
C CYS A 591 -18.39 -1.28 -3.41
N ALA A 592 -17.35 -1.32 -2.58
CA ALA A 592 -16.53 -2.51 -2.35
C ALA A 592 -15.88 -2.45 -0.96
N ASP A 593 -15.60 -3.62 -0.38
CA ASP A 593 -14.91 -3.75 0.90
C ASP A 593 -13.42 -3.46 0.77
N ILE A 594 -12.82 -2.94 1.85
CA ILE A 594 -11.38 -2.70 1.98
C ILE A 594 -10.74 -3.93 2.63
N HIS A 595 -10.11 -4.78 1.82
CA HIS A 595 -9.39 -5.97 2.27
C HIS A 595 -7.92 -5.69 2.50
N THR A 596 -7.32 -6.34 3.50
CA THR A 596 -5.88 -6.31 3.73
C THR A 596 -5.19 -7.15 2.66
N ILE A 597 -4.17 -6.60 2.03
CA ILE A 597 -3.26 -7.36 1.18
C ILE A 597 -1.97 -7.59 1.96
N PRO A 598 -1.70 -8.83 2.39
CA PRO A 598 -0.45 -9.13 3.06
C PRO A 598 0.71 -9.01 2.08
N ASN A 599 1.86 -8.54 2.59
CA ASN A 599 3.13 -8.59 1.87
C ASN A 599 3.36 -10.05 1.44
N ARG A 600 3.32 -10.31 0.13
CA ARG A 600 3.45 -11.67 -0.35
C ARG A 600 4.88 -12.13 -0.15
N LYS A 601 5.00 -13.29 0.45
CA LYS A 601 6.26 -13.99 0.64
C LYS A 601 6.13 -15.35 -0.01
N VAL A 602 6.91 -15.59 -1.05
CA VAL A 602 6.92 -16.86 -1.77
C VAL A 602 8.28 -17.51 -1.64
N ILE A 603 8.27 -18.83 -1.61
CA ILE A 603 9.43 -19.63 -1.25
C ILE A 603 9.43 -20.97 -1.99
N VAL A 604 10.61 -21.37 -2.45
CA VAL A 604 10.94 -22.79 -2.63
C VAL A 604 11.54 -23.27 -1.31
N LYS A 605 10.87 -24.20 -0.63
CA LYS A 605 11.22 -24.60 0.74
C LYS A 605 12.32 -25.66 0.76
N THR A 606 13.15 -25.61 1.80
CA THR A 606 14.08 -26.69 2.15
C THR A 606 13.35 -28.03 2.22
N GLY A 607 13.95 -29.08 1.67
CA GLY A 607 13.41 -30.45 1.60
C GLY A 607 12.33 -30.67 0.55
N THR A 608 12.00 -29.68 -0.30
CA THR A 608 10.96 -29.80 -1.33
C THR A 608 11.48 -29.89 -2.77
N TRP A 609 12.81 -29.92 -2.93
CA TRP A 609 13.46 -30.02 -4.23
C TRP A 609 13.26 -31.42 -4.83
N ALA A 610 12.71 -31.46 -6.04
CA ALA A 610 12.70 -32.65 -6.89
C ALA A 610 13.99 -32.71 -7.71
N SER A 611 14.43 -33.92 -8.07
CA SER A 611 15.69 -34.13 -8.78
C SER A 611 15.54 -35.06 -9.97
N GLU A 612 16.20 -34.75 -11.08
CA GLU A 612 16.27 -35.60 -12.29
C GLU A 612 17.31 -36.73 -12.18
N SER A 613 18.25 -36.60 -11.25
CA SER A 613 19.32 -37.58 -11.00
C SER A 613 19.71 -37.54 -9.53
N TYR A 614 20.71 -38.31 -9.05
CA TYR A 614 21.21 -38.12 -7.68
C TYR A 614 21.57 -36.64 -7.45
N GLY A 615 20.96 -36.01 -6.44
CA GLY A 615 21.11 -34.60 -6.14
C GLY A 615 20.97 -34.34 -4.64
N SER A 616 21.88 -33.55 -4.09
CA SER A 616 21.92 -33.15 -2.68
C SER A 616 21.57 -31.68 -2.46
N VAL A 617 21.15 -30.97 -3.52
CA VAL A 617 20.87 -29.54 -3.45
C VAL A 617 19.66 -29.32 -2.54
N ASP A 618 19.86 -28.50 -1.52
CA ASP A 618 18.83 -28.14 -0.58
C ASP A 618 19.01 -26.70 -0.09
N GLY A 619 17.95 -26.14 0.49
CA GLY A 619 17.88 -24.76 0.95
C GLY A 619 16.64 -24.05 0.42
N SER A 620 16.67 -22.73 0.51
CA SER A 620 15.53 -21.88 0.21
C SER A 620 15.82 -20.82 -0.85
N PHE A 621 14.83 -20.60 -1.71
CA PHE A 621 14.77 -19.44 -2.60
C PHE A 621 13.56 -18.63 -2.20
N MET A 622 13.77 -17.49 -1.54
CA MET A 622 12.71 -16.66 -0.97
C MET A 622 12.61 -15.36 -1.73
N MET A 623 11.40 -15.00 -2.15
CA MET A 623 11.11 -13.69 -2.73
C MET A 623 10.04 -13.02 -1.89
N THR A 624 10.30 -11.79 -1.47
CA THR A 624 9.42 -11.02 -0.59
C THR A 624 9.18 -9.66 -1.20
N ARG A 625 7.94 -9.19 -1.10
CA ARG A 625 7.40 -8.04 -1.84
C ARG A 625 7.28 -8.32 -3.32
N ASN A 626 6.08 -8.14 -3.82
CA ASN A 626 5.81 -7.14 -4.83
C ASN A 626 4.41 -6.67 -4.42
N THR A 627 4.21 -5.35 -4.30
CA THR A 627 2.86 -4.82 -4.12
C THR A 627 1.98 -5.34 -5.26
N GLU A 628 0.66 -5.35 -5.10
CA GLU A 628 -0.19 -5.74 -6.23
C GLU A 628 0.23 -4.94 -7.48
N GLY A 629 0.09 -5.52 -8.69
CA GLY A 629 0.46 -4.96 -10.02
C GLY A 629 -0.19 -3.63 -10.41
N LEU A 630 -0.61 -2.89 -9.39
CA LEU A 630 -1.44 -1.72 -9.30
C LEU A 630 -0.63 -0.53 -8.74
N ILE A 631 0.41 -0.77 -7.94
CA ILE A 631 1.43 0.19 -7.49
C ILE A 631 2.76 -0.57 -7.52
N ASP A 632 3.59 -0.35 -8.54
CA ASP A 632 4.87 -1.05 -8.72
C ASP A 632 5.71 -1.00 -7.44
N GLY A 633 6.35 -2.13 -7.12
CA GLY A 633 7.23 -2.27 -5.98
C GLY A 633 8.28 -3.34 -6.23
N THR A 634 9.48 -3.10 -5.70
CA THR A 634 10.61 -4.00 -5.90
C THR A 634 10.42 -5.34 -5.18
N THR A 635 11.01 -6.39 -5.72
CA THR A 635 11.03 -7.74 -5.15
C THR A 635 12.37 -8.00 -4.48
N ASP A 636 12.34 -8.21 -3.16
CA ASP A 636 13.50 -8.63 -2.38
C ASP A 636 13.72 -10.13 -2.54
N VAL A 637 14.85 -10.52 -3.09
CA VAL A 637 15.24 -11.90 -3.33
C VAL A 637 16.30 -12.31 -2.33
N ASN A 638 16.11 -13.45 -1.66
CA ASN A 638 17.06 -14.03 -0.71
C ASN A 638 17.25 -15.51 -1.01
N ILE A 639 18.46 -15.88 -1.40
CA ILE A 639 18.83 -17.21 -1.85
C ILE A 639 19.79 -17.82 -0.85
N GLN A 640 19.47 -19.02 -0.37
CA GLN A 640 20.33 -19.80 0.51
C GLN A 640 20.32 -21.25 0.05
N LEU A 641 21.42 -21.68 -0.56
CA LEU A 641 21.56 -23.02 -1.12
C LEU A 641 22.78 -23.73 -0.54
N THR A 642 22.66 -25.03 -0.38
CA THR A 642 23.70 -25.96 0.05
C THR A 642 23.67 -27.21 -0.81
N GLY A 643 24.67 -28.09 -0.67
CA GLY A 643 24.68 -29.36 -1.39
C GLY A 643 24.83 -29.21 -2.92
N LEU A 644 25.37 -28.07 -3.37
CA LEU A 644 25.61 -27.74 -4.78
C LEU A 644 26.69 -28.62 -5.44
N ALA A 645 27.52 -29.28 -4.61
CA ALA A 645 28.52 -30.27 -4.98
C ALA A 645 29.51 -29.81 -6.08
N SER A 646 29.70 -28.50 -6.26
CA SER A 646 30.45 -27.91 -7.39
C SER A 646 29.92 -28.29 -8.77
N MET A 647 28.73 -28.89 -8.85
CA MET A 647 28.08 -29.34 -10.07
C MET A 647 26.98 -28.40 -10.56
N ALA A 648 26.51 -27.47 -9.72
CA ALA A 648 25.47 -26.50 -10.06
C ALA A 648 25.98 -25.44 -11.06
N GLY A 649 25.08 -25.00 -11.93
CA GLY A 649 25.29 -23.98 -12.97
C GLY A 649 24.32 -22.80 -12.84
N GLY A 650 23.61 -22.48 -13.92
CA GLY A 650 22.57 -21.44 -13.94
C GLY A 650 21.32 -21.84 -13.16
N TYR A 651 20.52 -20.84 -12.77
CA TYR A 651 19.27 -21.04 -12.04
C TYR A 651 18.20 -20.06 -12.51
N HIS A 652 17.00 -20.56 -12.74
CA HIS A 652 15.97 -19.81 -13.44
C HIS A 652 14.56 -20.10 -12.89
N VAL A 653 13.64 -19.14 -13.05
CA VAL A 653 12.20 -19.39 -12.97
C VAL A 653 11.74 -19.99 -14.29
N HIS A 654 11.05 -21.13 -14.23
CA HIS A 654 10.48 -21.82 -15.39
C HIS A 654 8.97 -21.61 -15.48
N VAL A 655 8.40 -21.75 -16.68
CA VAL A 655 7.00 -21.40 -16.94
C VAL A 655 5.99 -22.23 -16.16
N ASN A 656 6.24 -23.51 -15.89
CA ASN A 656 5.26 -24.42 -15.27
C ASN A 656 5.70 -24.92 -13.88
N PRO A 657 4.74 -25.26 -13.00
CA PRO A 657 5.05 -25.96 -11.75
C PRO A 657 5.59 -27.38 -12.00
N VAL A 658 6.46 -27.82 -11.08
CA VAL A 658 6.92 -29.20 -10.94
C VAL A 658 5.72 -30.13 -10.70
N PRO A 659 5.52 -31.14 -11.55
CA PRO A 659 4.46 -32.14 -11.38
C PRO A 659 4.77 -33.08 -10.19
N LYS A 660 3.77 -33.37 -9.35
CA LYS A 660 3.94 -34.12 -8.09
C LYS A 660 4.42 -35.57 -8.25
N GLU A 661 4.17 -36.21 -9.40
CA GLU A 661 4.37 -37.66 -9.60
C GLU A 661 5.11 -38.00 -10.91
N SER A 662 5.84 -37.05 -11.50
CA SER A 662 6.60 -37.32 -12.72
C SER A 662 7.92 -38.01 -12.41
N PRO A 663 8.31 -39.06 -13.16
CA PRO A 663 9.66 -39.64 -13.08
C PRO A 663 10.74 -38.69 -13.60
N THR A 664 10.38 -37.67 -14.38
CA THR A 664 11.28 -36.63 -14.89
C THR A 664 10.75 -35.23 -14.54
N PRO A 665 10.77 -34.87 -13.25
CA PRO A 665 10.01 -33.74 -12.69
C PRO A 665 10.47 -32.36 -13.17
N CYS A 666 11.73 -32.20 -13.57
CA CYS A 666 12.34 -30.95 -14.03
C CYS A 666 12.52 -30.90 -15.56
N SER A 667 12.14 -31.94 -16.31
CA SER A 667 12.35 -32.03 -17.75
C SER A 667 11.67 -30.91 -18.54
N ALA A 668 12.09 -30.71 -19.80
CA ALA A 668 11.49 -29.73 -20.71
C ALA A 668 9.97 -29.87 -20.84
N ALA A 669 9.47 -31.11 -20.90
CA ALA A 669 8.04 -31.40 -20.95
C ALA A 669 7.32 -31.09 -19.61
N SER A 670 8.01 -31.25 -18.48
CA SER A 670 7.43 -31.01 -17.15
C SER A 670 7.31 -29.52 -16.83
N VAL A 671 8.43 -28.80 -16.77
CA VAL A 671 8.46 -27.41 -16.27
C VAL A 671 8.54 -26.36 -17.39
N GLY A 672 8.67 -26.77 -18.65
CA GLY A 672 8.78 -25.86 -19.80
C GLY A 672 10.11 -25.10 -19.84
N GLY A 673 10.19 -24.03 -20.63
CA GLY A 673 11.37 -23.15 -20.73
C GLY A 673 11.45 -22.14 -19.59
N HIS A 674 12.41 -21.21 -19.70
CA HIS A 674 12.50 -20.07 -18.79
C HIS A 674 11.26 -19.19 -18.93
N PHE A 675 10.87 -18.52 -17.84
CA PHE A 675 9.77 -17.57 -17.88
C PHE A 675 10.20 -16.28 -18.60
N ASN A 676 9.76 -16.13 -19.84
CA ASN A 676 10.14 -15.03 -20.73
C ASN A 676 8.90 -14.43 -21.43
N PRO A 677 7.99 -13.76 -20.69
CA PRO A 677 6.75 -13.24 -21.27
C PRO A 677 6.98 -12.11 -22.28
N PHE A 678 8.11 -11.41 -22.23
CA PHE A 678 8.44 -10.30 -23.13
C PHE A 678 9.29 -10.70 -24.34
N GLY A 679 9.60 -12.00 -24.50
CA GLY A 679 10.37 -12.49 -25.65
C GLY A 679 11.79 -11.95 -25.73
N VAL A 680 12.42 -11.66 -24.58
CA VAL A 680 13.80 -11.16 -24.49
C VAL A 680 14.75 -12.14 -25.15
N ASN A 681 15.61 -11.65 -26.06
CA ASN A 681 16.58 -12.50 -26.75
C ASN A 681 17.82 -12.70 -25.88
N ALA A 682 17.91 -13.87 -25.24
CA ALA A 682 19.04 -14.23 -24.40
C ALA A 682 20.41 -14.11 -25.11
N THR A 683 20.50 -14.35 -26.42
CA THR A 683 21.80 -14.33 -27.15
C THR A 683 22.25 -12.93 -27.58
N ALA A 684 21.33 -11.96 -27.63
CA ALA A 684 21.61 -10.56 -27.97
C ALA A 684 21.52 -9.63 -26.74
N GLY A 685 21.19 -10.19 -25.57
CA GLY A 685 20.98 -9.43 -24.33
C GLY A 685 22.27 -8.92 -23.70
N ALA A 686 22.10 -8.12 -22.65
CA ALA A 686 23.19 -7.47 -21.92
C ALA A 686 24.21 -8.47 -21.33
N ILE A 687 25.42 -7.97 -21.05
CA ILE A 687 26.47 -8.73 -20.36
C ILE A 687 25.96 -9.08 -18.96
N ASP A 688 26.16 -10.32 -18.53
CA ASP A 688 25.68 -10.85 -17.25
C ASP A 688 26.02 -9.90 -16.07
N GLY A 689 24.99 -9.51 -15.30
CA GLY A 689 25.12 -8.67 -14.10
C GLY A 689 25.35 -7.19 -14.35
N SER A 690 25.24 -6.71 -15.59
CA SER A 690 25.52 -5.31 -15.94
C SER A 690 24.40 -4.58 -16.67
N GLY A 691 23.42 -5.32 -17.22
CA GLY A 691 22.24 -4.74 -17.84
C GLY A 691 21.15 -4.40 -16.84
N SER A 692 20.11 -3.72 -17.32
CA SER A 692 18.88 -3.52 -16.56
C SER A 692 18.02 -4.79 -16.53
N ASP A 693 17.10 -4.86 -15.56
CA ASP A 693 16.33 -6.07 -15.26
C ASP A 693 15.46 -6.55 -16.42
N ASP A 694 15.04 -5.64 -17.30
CA ASP A 694 14.22 -5.87 -18.49
C ASP A 694 15.02 -6.33 -19.72
N GLU A 695 16.36 -6.26 -19.68
CA GLU A 695 17.24 -6.80 -20.73
C GLU A 695 17.49 -8.31 -20.58
N TYR A 696 16.95 -8.92 -19.52
CA TYR A 696 16.99 -10.35 -19.27
C TYR A 696 15.58 -10.95 -19.26
N GLU A 697 15.47 -12.25 -19.53
CA GLU A 697 14.23 -12.97 -19.29
C GLU A 697 13.85 -12.82 -17.80
N ILE A 698 12.57 -12.61 -17.47
CA ILE A 698 12.12 -12.51 -16.07
C ILE A 698 12.66 -13.68 -15.24
N GLY A 699 12.66 -14.88 -15.84
CA GLY A 699 13.15 -16.08 -15.20
C GLY A 699 14.66 -16.24 -15.14
N ASP A 700 15.49 -15.49 -15.88
CA ASP A 700 16.94 -15.71 -15.91
C ASP A 700 17.69 -14.97 -14.79
N LEU A 701 17.59 -15.52 -13.58
CA LEU A 701 18.15 -14.92 -12.38
C LEU A 701 19.68 -15.03 -12.30
N SER A 702 20.28 -16.09 -12.86
CA SER A 702 21.74 -16.24 -12.84
C SER A 702 22.47 -15.19 -13.68
N ARG A 703 21.96 -14.88 -14.88
CA ARG A 703 22.55 -13.85 -15.74
C ARG A 703 22.25 -12.46 -15.22
N LYS A 704 21.02 -12.19 -14.79
CA LYS A 704 20.62 -10.91 -14.19
C LYS A 704 21.52 -10.54 -13.01
N TYR A 705 21.85 -11.48 -12.13
CA TYR A 705 22.70 -11.21 -10.96
C TYR A 705 24.21 -11.36 -11.23
N GLY A 706 24.58 -11.75 -12.45
CA GLY A 706 25.98 -11.99 -12.83
C GLY A 706 26.67 -13.11 -12.06
N THR A 707 25.91 -13.99 -11.39
CA THR A 707 26.49 -15.01 -10.52
C THR A 707 25.94 -16.40 -10.77
N PHE A 708 26.72 -17.21 -11.49
CA PHE A 708 26.47 -18.65 -11.63
C PHE A 708 26.89 -19.41 -10.36
N LEU A 709 26.38 -20.64 -10.23
CA LEU A 709 26.67 -21.52 -9.09
C LEU A 709 27.92 -22.41 -9.31
N ASN A 710 28.61 -22.23 -10.44
CA ASN A 710 29.79 -23.01 -10.81
C ASN A 710 30.82 -23.06 -9.67
N ASN A 711 31.29 -24.27 -9.36
CA ASN A 711 32.31 -24.53 -8.33
C ASN A 711 31.92 -24.12 -6.89
N LYS A 712 30.63 -23.89 -6.61
CA LYS A 712 30.15 -23.57 -5.26
C LYS A 712 29.68 -24.84 -4.54
N LEU A 713 29.89 -24.86 -3.22
CA LEU A 713 29.29 -25.85 -2.30
C LEU A 713 28.03 -25.30 -1.62
N THR A 714 28.07 -24.01 -1.28
CA THR A 714 26.99 -23.22 -0.71
C THR A 714 26.87 -21.89 -1.44
N TYR A 715 25.69 -21.26 -1.37
CA TYR A 715 25.44 -19.97 -2.00
C TYR A 715 24.47 -19.15 -1.16
N LEU A 716 24.88 -17.92 -0.85
CA LEU A 716 24.09 -16.91 -0.14
C LEU A 716 24.04 -15.66 -1.02
N ARG A 717 22.84 -15.15 -1.29
CA ARG A 717 22.67 -13.94 -2.09
C ARG A 717 21.43 -13.17 -1.63
N LYS A 718 21.52 -11.85 -1.66
CA LYS A 718 20.38 -10.94 -1.50
C LYS A 718 20.38 -9.97 -2.67
N GLU A 719 19.21 -9.73 -3.23
CA GLU A 719 19.00 -8.81 -4.36
C GLU A 719 17.68 -8.08 -4.20
N THR A 720 17.56 -6.95 -4.90
CA THR A 720 16.33 -6.19 -5.08
C THR A 720 16.10 -6.07 -6.57
N GLU A 721 14.89 -6.41 -7.02
CA GLU A 721 14.61 -6.60 -8.44
C GLU A 721 13.31 -5.87 -8.85
N THR A 722 13.26 -5.27 -10.04
CA THR A 722 12.15 -4.45 -10.55
C THR A 722 11.18 -5.14 -11.54
N MET A 723 11.50 -6.33 -12.04
CA MET A 723 10.79 -7.12 -13.07
C MET A 723 10.56 -8.61 -12.68
N LEU A 724 10.40 -8.95 -11.40
CA LEU A 724 10.19 -10.31 -10.85
C LEU A 724 8.91 -10.39 -10.00
N PRO A 725 7.73 -10.20 -10.59
CA PRO A 725 6.49 -10.04 -9.85
C PRO A 725 6.06 -11.32 -9.13
N VAL A 726 5.72 -11.18 -7.85
CA VAL A 726 5.11 -12.27 -7.05
C VAL A 726 3.59 -12.18 -6.99
N ARG A 727 2.96 -11.21 -7.66
CA ARG A 727 1.50 -11.02 -7.81
C ARG A 727 1.22 -10.56 -9.25
N GLY A 728 -0.05 -10.42 -9.63
CA GLY A 728 -0.42 -9.91 -10.96
C GLY A 728 -0.35 -10.97 -12.07
N PRO A 729 -0.64 -10.59 -13.33
CA PRO A 729 -0.74 -11.53 -14.46
C PRO A 729 0.57 -12.25 -14.77
N LEU A 730 1.70 -11.62 -14.46
CA LEU A 730 3.04 -12.18 -14.69
C LEU A 730 3.63 -12.85 -13.45
N SER A 731 2.85 -13.01 -12.37
CA SER A 731 3.27 -13.63 -11.11
C SER A 731 4.08 -14.91 -11.31
N ILE A 732 5.22 -14.99 -10.63
CA ILE A 732 6.03 -16.23 -10.56
C ILE A 732 5.48 -17.22 -9.52
N THR A 733 4.47 -16.83 -8.74
CA THR A 733 3.86 -17.73 -7.75
C THR A 733 3.15 -18.87 -8.45
N GLY A 734 3.39 -20.11 -8.00
CA GLY A 734 2.87 -21.32 -8.65
C GLY A 734 3.71 -21.82 -9.83
N ARG A 735 4.79 -21.10 -10.20
CA ARG A 735 5.81 -21.57 -11.13
C ARG A 735 6.89 -22.38 -10.40
N SER A 736 8.00 -22.67 -11.06
CA SER A 736 9.11 -23.43 -10.48
C SER A 736 10.46 -22.72 -10.63
N ILE A 737 11.36 -22.94 -9.68
CA ILE A 737 12.79 -22.69 -9.85
C ILE A 737 13.45 -23.97 -10.35
N VAL A 738 14.36 -23.84 -11.32
CA VAL A 738 15.21 -24.93 -11.81
C VAL A 738 16.66 -24.53 -11.66
N ILE A 739 17.48 -25.43 -11.12
CA ILE A 739 18.94 -25.30 -11.08
C ILE A 739 19.52 -26.28 -12.09
N HIS A 740 20.39 -25.79 -12.96
CA HIS A 740 21.07 -26.57 -14.00
C HIS A 740 22.41 -27.10 -13.50
N LYS A 741 22.97 -28.10 -14.18
CA LYS A 741 24.36 -28.51 -13.99
C LYS A 741 25.31 -27.59 -14.77
N SER A 742 26.54 -27.44 -14.30
CA SER A 742 27.62 -26.73 -15.00
C SER A 742 28.24 -27.53 -16.16
N SER A 743 27.87 -28.80 -16.33
CA SER A 743 28.34 -29.65 -17.42
C SER A 743 27.82 -29.20 -18.79
N ALA A 744 28.49 -29.64 -19.86
CA ALA A 744 28.11 -29.34 -21.24
C ALA A 744 26.61 -29.56 -21.52
N GLY A 745 25.97 -28.60 -22.19
CA GLY A 745 24.53 -28.59 -22.47
C GLY A 745 23.65 -28.14 -21.30
N ALA A 746 24.25 -27.78 -20.15
CA ALA A 746 23.57 -27.27 -18.95
C ALA A 746 22.27 -28.05 -18.61
N PRO A 747 22.33 -29.38 -18.44
CA PRO A 747 21.13 -30.17 -18.19
C PRO A 747 20.50 -29.75 -16.87
N ARG A 748 19.16 -29.78 -16.81
CA ARG A 748 18.39 -29.48 -15.60
C ARG A 748 18.72 -30.51 -14.52
N TRP A 749 18.93 -30.04 -13.30
CA TRP A 749 19.37 -30.91 -12.20
C TRP A 749 18.28 -31.10 -11.16
N VAL A 750 17.90 -30.02 -10.49
CA VAL A 750 16.87 -30.00 -9.46
C VAL A 750 15.88 -28.89 -9.72
N CYS A 751 14.66 -29.04 -9.21
CA CYS A 751 13.61 -28.05 -9.35
C CYS A 751 12.67 -28.05 -8.15
N GLY A 752 12.04 -26.92 -7.88
CA GLY A 752 11.10 -26.78 -6.77
C GLY A 752 10.01 -25.76 -7.09
N ASN A 753 8.82 -25.98 -6.55
CA ASN A 753 7.68 -25.09 -6.75
C ASN A 753 7.78 -23.83 -5.88
N ILE A 754 7.51 -22.68 -6.50
CA ILE A 754 7.41 -21.40 -5.81
C ILE A 754 6.02 -21.33 -5.20
N THR A 755 5.94 -21.41 -3.88
CA THR A 755 4.67 -21.42 -3.14
C THR A 755 4.65 -20.32 -2.10
N GLU A 756 3.47 -19.84 -1.74
CA GLU A 756 3.35 -18.86 -0.66
C GLU A 756 3.76 -19.46 0.69
N ASP A 757 4.54 -18.70 1.46
CA ASP A 757 4.91 -19.05 2.82
C ASP A 757 3.75 -18.75 3.78
N THR A 758 2.78 -19.67 3.81
CA THR A 758 1.54 -19.55 4.60
C THR A 758 1.77 -19.35 6.09
N ALA A 759 2.92 -19.77 6.63
CA ALA A 759 3.28 -19.55 8.03
C ALA A 759 3.53 -18.05 8.31
N SER A 760 4.07 -17.32 7.34
CA SER A 760 4.34 -15.88 7.45
C SER A 760 3.14 -15.04 7.02
N THR A 761 2.41 -15.45 5.97
CA THR A 761 1.32 -14.66 5.40
C THR A 761 -0.04 -14.95 6.03
N GLY A 762 -0.19 -16.07 6.74
CA GLY A 762 -1.48 -16.53 7.26
C GLY A 762 -2.45 -17.03 6.19
N GLY A 763 -2.01 -17.16 4.93
CA GLY A 763 -2.84 -17.61 3.81
C GLY A 763 -3.18 -19.10 3.90
N GLU A 764 -4.42 -19.46 3.56
CA GLU A 764 -4.88 -20.83 3.40
C GLU A 764 -4.99 -21.16 1.91
N MET A 765 -4.28 -22.19 1.45
CA MET A 765 -4.35 -22.64 0.06
C MET A 765 -5.66 -23.39 -0.23
N PHE A 766 -6.35 -22.95 -1.28
CA PHE A 766 -7.50 -23.58 -1.92
C PHE A 766 -7.10 -24.12 -3.28
N GLU A 767 -7.57 -25.32 -3.60
CA GLU A 767 -7.26 -26.02 -4.85
C GLU A 767 -8.56 -26.54 -5.48
N ALA A 768 -8.64 -26.47 -6.81
CA ALA A 768 -9.78 -27.00 -7.57
C ALA A 768 -9.29 -27.58 -8.90
N LYS A 769 -9.99 -28.59 -9.41
CA LYS A 769 -9.61 -29.30 -10.63
C LYS A 769 -10.84 -29.62 -11.47
N ALA A 770 -10.78 -29.28 -12.75
CA ALA A 770 -11.69 -29.79 -13.76
C ALA A 770 -10.99 -30.89 -14.55
N THR A 771 -11.58 -32.09 -14.57
CA THR A 771 -10.98 -33.27 -15.23
C THR A 771 -11.83 -33.66 -16.43
N PHE A 772 -11.22 -33.68 -17.61
CA PHE A 772 -11.81 -34.10 -18.86
C PHE A 772 -11.46 -35.57 -19.06
N SER A 773 -12.41 -36.46 -18.80
CA SER A 773 -12.20 -37.92 -18.78
C SER A 773 -12.93 -38.66 -19.91
N THR A 774 -13.85 -37.99 -20.62
CA THR A 774 -14.69 -38.59 -21.66
C THR A 774 -14.79 -37.65 -22.87
N GLY A 775 -14.98 -38.20 -24.07
CA GLY A 775 -15.09 -37.43 -25.32
C GLY A 775 -13.78 -37.34 -26.11
N SER A 776 -13.67 -36.34 -26.99
CA SER A 776 -12.51 -36.16 -27.89
C SER A 776 -11.32 -35.43 -27.25
N ILE A 777 -11.49 -34.91 -26.04
CA ILE A 777 -10.46 -34.19 -25.29
C ILE A 777 -10.33 -34.83 -23.91
N THR A 778 -9.10 -35.11 -23.50
CA THR A 778 -8.78 -35.57 -22.14
C THR A 778 -7.73 -34.66 -21.48
N GLY A 779 -7.62 -34.76 -20.16
CA GLY A 779 -6.66 -33.97 -19.38
C GLY A 779 -7.33 -33.20 -18.25
N TYR A 780 -6.76 -32.06 -17.86
CA TYR A 780 -7.29 -31.28 -16.75
C TYR A 780 -6.97 -29.78 -16.83
N ILE A 781 -7.77 -29.02 -16.09
CA ILE A 781 -7.46 -27.65 -15.67
C ILE A 781 -7.37 -27.68 -14.13
N TYR A 782 -6.24 -27.25 -13.58
CA TYR A 782 -5.96 -27.23 -12.14
C TYR A 782 -5.77 -25.80 -11.67
N MET A 783 -6.40 -25.42 -10.57
CA MET A 783 -6.36 -24.07 -10.05
C MET A 783 -5.92 -24.03 -8.59
N THR A 784 -5.15 -23.00 -8.25
CA THR A 784 -4.69 -22.73 -6.88
C THR A 784 -4.91 -21.26 -6.52
N GLN A 785 -5.38 -21.01 -5.30
CA GLN A 785 -5.58 -19.66 -4.77
C GLN A 785 -5.36 -19.66 -3.25
N TYR A 786 -4.89 -18.56 -2.69
CA TYR A 786 -4.78 -18.39 -1.24
C TYR A 786 -5.91 -17.49 -0.73
N ARG A 787 -6.49 -17.85 0.41
CA ARG A 787 -7.46 -17.04 1.15
C ARG A 787 -6.85 -16.55 2.45
N TYR A 788 -7.03 -15.28 2.74
CA TYR A 788 -6.55 -14.63 3.96
C TYR A 788 -7.64 -14.57 5.03
N SER A 789 -7.25 -14.28 6.27
CA SER A 789 -8.12 -14.32 7.45
C SER A 789 -9.27 -13.32 7.41
N ASP A 790 -9.14 -12.22 6.67
CA ASP A 790 -10.18 -11.21 6.48
C ASP A 790 -11.11 -11.49 5.29
N GLY A 791 -10.92 -12.64 4.62
CA GLY A 791 -11.67 -13.06 3.44
C GLY A 791 -11.07 -12.63 2.11
N GLY A 792 -10.01 -11.81 2.11
CA GLY A 792 -9.27 -11.45 0.91
C GLY A 792 -8.69 -12.67 0.19
N LEU A 793 -8.58 -12.59 -1.13
CA LEU A 793 -8.08 -13.67 -1.98
C LEU A 793 -6.81 -13.22 -2.72
N SER A 794 -5.88 -14.15 -2.95
CA SER A 794 -4.80 -13.94 -3.90
C SER A 794 -5.28 -14.05 -5.35
N ASP A 795 -4.39 -13.73 -6.29
CA ASP A 795 -4.48 -14.22 -7.66
C ASP A 795 -4.65 -15.75 -7.71
N THR A 796 -5.27 -16.23 -8.78
CA THR A 796 -5.51 -17.65 -9.03
C THR A 796 -4.54 -18.15 -10.09
N GLY A 797 -3.68 -19.11 -9.70
CA GLY A 797 -2.87 -19.86 -10.64
C GLY A 797 -3.75 -20.86 -11.40
N VAL A 798 -3.61 -20.94 -12.72
CA VAL A 798 -4.39 -21.82 -13.61
C VAL A 798 -3.45 -22.63 -14.48
N LEU A 799 -3.33 -23.93 -14.21
CA LEU A 799 -2.57 -24.89 -15.00
C LEU A 799 -3.50 -25.65 -15.94
N VAL A 800 -3.27 -25.54 -17.24
CA VAL A 800 -4.02 -26.23 -18.30
C VAL A 800 -3.14 -27.31 -18.93
N ASP A 801 -3.65 -28.53 -19.02
CA ASP A 801 -3.01 -29.68 -19.66
C ASP A 801 -4.08 -30.53 -20.35
N LEU A 802 -4.39 -30.20 -21.61
CA LEU A 802 -5.42 -30.89 -22.39
C LEU A 802 -4.81 -31.47 -23.66
N VAL A 803 -5.25 -32.66 -24.02
CA VAL A 803 -4.84 -33.40 -25.22
C VAL A 803 -6.07 -33.90 -25.97
N ASN A 804 -5.99 -33.97 -27.30
CA ASN A 804 -7.00 -34.69 -28.06
C ASN A 804 -6.79 -36.19 -27.86
N THR A 805 -7.87 -36.97 -27.76
CA THR A 805 -7.79 -38.42 -27.52
C THR A 805 -7.12 -39.17 -28.66
N ASP A 806 -7.14 -38.62 -29.87
CA ASP A 806 -6.44 -39.16 -31.04
C ASP A 806 -4.96 -38.73 -31.12
N GLY A 807 -4.48 -37.92 -30.16
CA GLY A 807 -3.13 -37.38 -30.11
C GLY A 807 -2.86 -36.23 -31.07
N SER A 808 -3.86 -35.78 -31.84
CA SER A 808 -3.72 -34.64 -32.76
C SER A 808 -3.52 -33.33 -31.99
N LYS A 809 -2.89 -32.35 -32.65
CA LYS A 809 -2.75 -30.97 -32.12
C LYS A 809 -3.74 -30.05 -32.82
N THR A 810 -4.45 -29.26 -32.04
CA THR A 810 -5.44 -28.30 -32.55
C THR A 810 -5.26 -26.96 -31.85
N ASN A 811 -5.40 -25.86 -32.60
CA ASN A 811 -4.94 -24.55 -32.15
C ASN A 811 -6.11 -23.61 -31.80
N GLY A 812 -5.83 -22.64 -30.93
CA GLY A 812 -6.68 -21.47 -30.71
C GLY A 812 -8.07 -21.80 -30.14
N HIS A 813 -8.17 -22.76 -29.22
CA HIS A 813 -9.42 -23.07 -28.53
C HIS A 813 -9.78 -21.99 -27.52
N LYS A 814 -11.04 -21.55 -27.57
CA LYS A 814 -11.62 -20.76 -26.47
C LYS A 814 -12.01 -21.70 -25.34
N TRP A 815 -11.89 -21.19 -24.12
CA TRP A 815 -12.17 -21.88 -22.88
C TRP A 815 -12.72 -20.86 -21.87
N HIS A 816 -13.81 -21.24 -21.20
CA HIS A 816 -14.53 -20.34 -20.29
C HIS A 816 -15.08 -21.12 -19.09
N VAL A 817 -15.25 -20.42 -17.97
CA VAL A 817 -16.08 -20.90 -16.87
C VAL A 817 -17.54 -20.57 -17.18
N HIS A 818 -18.41 -21.57 -17.08
CA HIS A 818 -19.84 -21.46 -17.29
C HIS A 818 -20.61 -21.44 -15.97
N GLN A 819 -21.87 -21.00 -15.99
CA GLN A 819 -22.64 -20.70 -14.79
C GLN A 819 -23.00 -21.94 -13.95
N LYS A 820 -23.20 -23.09 -14.61
CA LYS A 820 -23.72 -24.31 -14.01
C LYS A 820 -22.74 -25.48 -14.13
N PRO A 821 -22.84 -26.50 -13.25
CA PRO A 821 -22.14 -27.76 -13.45
C PRO A 821 -22.68 -28.51 -14.69
N VAL A 822 -21.87 -29.44 -15.19
CA VAL A 822 -22.18 -30.38 -16.25
C VAL A 822 -23.20 -31.42 -15.74
N LYS A 823 -24.17 -31.77 -16.59
CA LYS A 823 -25.13 -32.85 -16.35
C LYS A 823 -24.61 -34.14 -17.00
N TYR A 824 -25.40 -34.75 -17.89
CA TYR A 824 -25.05 -35.96 -18.62
C TYR A 824 -24.43 -35.68 -20.00
N ASP A 825 -24.31 -34.41 -20.41
CA ASP A 825 -23.95 -34.00 -21.76
C ASP A 825 -22.49 -33.56 -21.92
N ALA A 826 -21.61 -34.05 -21.04
CA ALA A 826 -20.16 -33.79 -21.05
C ALA A 826 -19.50 -34.03 -22.42
N THR A 827 -20.07 -34.96 -23.20
CA THR A 827 -19.59 -35.38 -24.53
C THR A 827 -20.60 -35.11 -25.66
N SER A 828 -21.80 -34.63 -25.35
CA SER A 828 -22.90 -34.42 -26.31
C SER A 828 -23.27 -32.94 -26.46
N GLY A 829 -22.25 -32.10 -26.61
CA GLY A 829 -22.40 -30.68 -26.96
C GLY A 829 -22.40 -29.71 -25.78
N CYS A 830 -22.27 -30.17 -24.53
CA CYS A 830 -22.02 -29.31 -23.36
C CYS A 830 -23.00 -28.14 -23.25
N SER A 831 -24.29 -28.41 -23.41
CA SER A 831 -25.37 -27.43 -23.34
C SER A 831 -25.78 -27.11 -21.90
N SER A 832 -25.74 -28.10 -21.00
CA SER A 832 -26.19 -27.98 -19.61
C SER A 832 -25.47 -26.91 -18.77
N PRO A 833 -24.17 -26.60 -18.98
CA PRO A 833 -23.46 -25.53 -18.28
C PRO A 833 -24.08 -24.13 -18.40
N GLY A 834 -24.97 -23.90 -19.37
CA GLY A 834 -25.59 -22.59 -19.59
C GLY A 834 -24.62 -21.60 -20.25
N GLY A 835 -24.79 -20.29 -20.01
CA GLY A 835 -23.92 -19.24 -20.54
C GLY A 835 -22.59 -19.11 -19.78
N HIS A 836 -21.74 -18.17 -20.22
CA HIS A 836 -20.53 -17.80 -19.50
C HIS A 836 -20.88 -17.27 -18.11
N TYR A 837 -20.00 -17.48 -17.14
CA TYR A 837 -20.19 -17.00 -15.79
C TYR A 837 -19.91 -15.48 -15.71
N ASN A 838 -20.97 -14.68 -15.60
CA ASN A 838 -20.93 -13.22 -15.56
C ASN A 838 -21.74 -12.67 -14.37
N PRO A 839 -21.29 -12.88 -13.12
CA PRO A 839 -22.03 -12.42 -11.94
C PRO A 839 -22.01 -10.91 -11.78
N PHE A 840 -21.05 -10.21 -12.39
CA PHE A 840 -20.87 -8.76 -12.28
C PHE A 840 -21.61 -7.97 -13.36
N MET A 841 -22.49 -8.62 -14.13
CA MET A 841 -23.33 -7.98 -15.14
C MET A 841 -22.53 -7.13 -16.14
N VAL A 842 -21.34 -7.61 -16.52
CA VAL A 842 -20.51 -6.99 -17.54
C VAL A 842 -21.32 -6.94 -18.85
N ASP A 843 -21.35 -5.78 -19.50
CA ASP A 843 -22.06 -5.63 -20.77
C ASP A 843 -21.24 -6.26 -21.90
N VAL A 844 -21.72 -7.40 -22.38
CA VAL A 844 -21.12 -8.17 -23.49
C VAL A 844 -21.56 -7.67 -24.87
N ASN A 845 -22.59 -6.83 -24.95
CA ASN A 845 -23.14 -6.36 -26.20
C ASN A 845 -22.58 -4.99 -26.61
N ASN A 846 -22.17 -4.16 -25.65
CA ASN A 846 -21.67 -2.81 -25.92
C ASN A 846 -20.29 -2.59 -25.29
N GLY A 847 -19.26 -2.42 -26.12
CA GLY A 847 -17.89 -2.10 -25.68
C GLY A 847 -17.10 -3.30 -25.13
N TYR A 848 -17.52 -4.54 -25.40
CA TYR A 848 -16.84 -5.74 -24.91
C TYR A 848 -15.47 -5.97 -25.58
N ASP A 849 -15.18 -5.26 -26.67
CA ASP A 849 -13.85 -5.15 -27.27
C ASP A 849 -12.80 -4.54 -26.32
N GLU A 850 -13.23 -3.81 -25.28
CA GLU A 850 -12.35 -3.33 -24.21
C GLU A 850 -11.90 -4.47 -23.25
N CYS A 851 -12.55 -5.65 -23.28
CA CYS A 851 -12.10 -6.83 -22.52
C CYS A 851 -10.78 -7.36 -23.10
N SER A 852 -9.74 -7.36 -22.29
CA SER A 852 -8.39 -7.73 -22.70
C SER A 852 -7.54 -8.13 -21.49
N PRO A 853 -6.32 -8.69 -21.71
CA PRO A 853 -5.35 -8.91 -20.64
C PRO A 853 -4.98 -7.63 -19.87
N LEU A 854 -5.06 -6.46 -20.51
CA LEU A 854 -4.82 -5.16 -19.87
C LEU A 854 -6.04 -4.60 -19.10
N ASN A 855 -7.23 -5.18 -19.30
CA ASN A 855 -8.47 -4.74 -18.67
C ASN A 855 -9.34 -5.94 -18.23
N HIS A 856 -8.79 -6.76 -17.33
CA HIS A 856 -9.44 -8.00 -16.89
C HIS A 856 -10.85 -7.81 -16.31
N LEU A 857 -11.12 -6.70 -15.60
CA LEU A 857 -12.44 -6.45 -14.99
C LEU A 857 -13.52 -6.05 -16.01
N ARG A 858 -13.12 -5.71 -17.24
CA ARG A 858 -14.04 -5.49 -18.36
C ARG A 858 -14.50 -6.78 -19.03
N CYS A 859 -13.88 -7.91 -18.70
CA CYS A 859 -14.24 -9.23 -19.17
C CYS A 859 -15.32 -9.86 -18.29
N GLU A 860 -16.12 -10.75 -18.86
CA GLU A 860 -16.93 -11.66 -18.05
C GLU A 860 -15.99 -12.43 -17.11
N LEU A 861 -16.40 -12.64 -15.86
CA LEU A 861 -15.56 -13.33 -14.87
C LEU A 861 -15.08 -14.70 -15.38
N GLY A 862 -15.96 -15.41 -16.09
CA GLY A 862 -15.68 -16.70 -16.70
C GLY A 862 -14.93 -16.67 -18.03
N ASP A 863 -14.70 -15.51 -18.65
CA ASP A 863 -14.00 -15.43 -19.94
C ASP A 863 -12.47 -15.51 -19.76
N GLN A 864 -11.98 -16.73 -19.62
CA GLN A 864 -10.55 -16.99 -19.46
C GLN A 864 -9.76 -16.80 -20.76
N SER A 865 -10.42 -16.90 -21.92
CA SER A 865 -9.75 -16.78 -23.21
C SER A 865 -9.34 -15.35 -23.52
N SER A 866 -10.18 -14.39 -23.18
CA SER A 866 -9.88 -12.97 -23.38
C SER A 866 -8.91 -12.43 -22.33
N LYS A 867 -8.93 -12.98 -21.10
CA LYS A 867 -8.01 -12.60 -20.02
C LYS A 867 -6.61 -13.24 -20.15
N LEU A 868 -6.56 -14.54 -20.44
CA LEU A 868 -5.34 -15.35 -20.35
C LEU A 868 -4.84 -15.86 -21.71
N GLY A 869 -5.62 -15.64 -22.76
CA GLY A 869 -5.34 -16.15 -24.10
C GLY A 869 -6.00 -17.49 -24.40
N ARG A 870 -6.02 -17.84 -25.69
CA ARG A 870 -6.55 -19.12 -26.18
C ARG A 870 -5.56 -20.25 -25.94
N TYR A 871 -6.07 -21.48 -25.84
CA TYR A 871 -5.25 -22.66 -25.60
C TYR A 871 -5.10 -23.53 -26.85
N ASP A 872 -3.90 -24.06 -27.07
CA ASP A 872 -3.62 -25.01 -28.13
C ASP A 872 -3.59 -26.42 -27.53
N ILE A 873 -4.55 -27.26 -27.88
CA ILE A 873 -4.69 -28.60 -27.33
C ILE A 873 -3.58 -29.50 -27.89
N GLY A 874 -2.94 -30.27 -27.01
CA GLY A 874 -1.76 -31.07 -27.34
C GLY A 874 -0.45 -30.26 -27.42
N SER A 875 -0.46 -28.98 -27.05
CA SER A 875 0.76 -28.18 -26.92
C SER A 875 1.53 -28.42 -25.61
N GLY A 876 0.95 -29.19 -24.68
CA GLY A 876 1.49 -29.49 -23.37
C GLY A 876 0.98 -28.55 -22.28
N ARG A 877 1.61 -28.65 -21.10
CA ARG A 877 1.23 -27.89 -19.90
C ARG A 877 1.47 -26.38 -20.10
N LYS A 878 0.48 -25.56 -19.76
CA LYS A 878 0.61 -24.09 -19.69
C LYS A 878 0.06 -23.57 -18.37
N PHE A 879 0.82 -22.71 -17.69
CA PHE A 879 0.43 -22.06 -16.46
C PHE A 879 0.16 -20.56 -16.68
N TYR A 880 -0.99 -20.11 -16.20
CA TYR A 880 -1.47 -18.73 -16.25
C TYR A 880 -1.79 -18.23 -14.84
N THR A 881 -1.96 -16.91 -14.71
CA THR A 881 -2.40 -16.27 -13.47
C THR A 881 -3.59 -15.36 -13.76
N ASP A 882 -4.74 -15.62 -13.15
CA ASP A 882 -5.93 -14.75 -13.21
C ASP A 882 -6.04 -13.97 -11.89
N MET A 883 -5.97 -12.64 -11.97
CA MET A 883 -6.01 -11.77 -10.80
C MET A 883 -7.37 -11.73 -10.09
N TYR A 884 -8.47 -12.00 -10.80
CA TYR A 884 -9.81 -11.70 -10.33
C TYR A 884 -10.76 -12.90 -10.38
N LEU A 885 -10.26 -14.11 -10.65
CA LEU A 885 -11.06 -15.35 -10.62
C LEU A 885 -11.10 -15.96 -9.21
N PRO A 886 -12.16 -15.77 -8.40
CA PRO A 886 -12.25 -16.41 -7.10
C PRO A 886 -12.56 -17.90 -7.24
N LEU A 887 -11.82 -18.76 -6.54
CA LEU A 887 -12.14 -20.19 -6.44
C LEU A 887 -13.27 -20.46 -5.45
N VAL A 888 -13.36 -19.64 -4.40
CA VAL A 888 -14.29 -19.79 -3.28
C VAL A 888 -15.00 -18.47 -2.96
N GLY A 889 -15.99 -18.51 -2.05
CA GLY A 889 -16.76 -17.33 -1.64
C GLY A 889 -18.00 -17.10 -2.52
N THR A 890 -18.66 -15.96 -2.34
CA THR A 890 -19.95 -15.63 -2.99
C THR A 890 -19.90 -15.75 -4.51
N TYR A 891 -18.78 -15.35 -5.12
CA TYR A 891 -18.60 -15.38 -6.56
C TYR A 891 -17.70 -16.54 -7.04
N GLY A 892 -17.35 -17.47 -6.15
CA GLY A 892 -16.42 -18.57 -6.43
C GLY A 892 -16.82 -19.47 -7.60
N VAL A 893 -15.84 -20.03 -8.31
CA VAL A 893 -16.06 -20.92 -9.47
C VAL A 893 -16.11 -22.41 -9.13
N ALA A 894 -15.78 -22.81 -7.90
CA ALA A 894 -15.98 -24.19 -7.47
C ALA A 894 -17.46 -24.63 -7.57
N GLY A 895 -17.70 -25.83 -8.09
CA GLY A 895 -19.05 -26.36 -8.34
C GLY A 895 -19.71 -25.87 -9.64
N LYS A 896 -18.99 -25.07 -10.44
CA LYS A 896 -19.35 -24.71 -11.82
C LYS A 896 -18.64 -25.64 -12.81
N SER A 897 -18.48 -25.21 -14.06
CA SER A 897 -17.79 -26.01 -15.08
C SER A 897 -16.91 -25.17 -15.99
N PHE A 898 -15.89 -25.80 -16.55
CA PHE A 898 -15.19 -25.31 -17.72
C PHE A 898 -15.82 -25.86 -19.00
N VAL A 899 -15.87 -25.04 -20.04
CA VAL A 899 -16.25 -25.45 -21.40
C VAL A 899 -15.14 -25.07 -22.36
N ILE A 900 -14.75 -26.01 -23.20
CA ILE A 900 -13.80 -25.84 -24.30
C ILE A 900 -14.60 -25.73 -25.60
N HIS A 901 -14.23 -24.77 -26.44
CA HIS A 901 -14.85 -24.53 -27.74
C HIS A 901 -13.99 -25.07 -28.88
N ALA A 902 -14.57 -25.15 -30.07
CA ALA A 902 -13.92 -25.66 -31.26
C ALA A 902 -12.63 -24.87 -31.62
N ALA A 903 -11.75 -25.53 -32.36
CA ALA A 903 -10.46 -24.99 -32.78
C ALA A 903 -10.62 -23.67 -33.57
N ASN A 904 -9.51 -22.93 -33.70
CA ASN A 904 -9.40 -21.67 -34.44
C ASN A 904 -10.41 -20.59 -33.98
N GLY A 905 -10.75 -20.60 -32.69
CA GLY A 905 -11.71 -19.66 -32.09
C GLY A 905 -13.17 -19.95 -32.42
N GLY A 906 -13.48 -21.16 -32.90
CA GLY A 906 -14.83 -21.57 -33.27
C GLY A 906 -15.81 -21.47 -32.11
N GLY A 907 -17.07 -21.16 -32.41
CA GLY A 907 -18.15 -21.01 -31.43
C GLY A 907 -18.67 -22.30 -30.78
N PRO A 908 -18.76 -23.45 -31.48
CA PRO A 908 -19.33 -24.67 -30.90
C PRO A 908 -18.56 -25.18 -29.67
N ARG A 909 -19.28 -25.73 -28.70
CA ARG A 909 -18.71 -26.37 -27.50
C ARG A 909 -18.32 -27.81 -27.81
N VAL A 910 -17.12 -28.22 -27.44
CA VAL A 910 -16.55 -29.53 -27.81
C VAL A 910 -16.22 -30.42 -26.60
N ALA A 911 -16.01 -29.83 -25.42
CA ALA A 911 -15.81 -30.58 -24.18
C ALA A 911 -16.15 -29.71 -22.96
N CYS A 912 -16.51 -30.32 -21.85
CA CYS A 912 -16.77 -29.63 -20.59
C CYS A 912 -16.50 -30.53 -19.40
N ALA A 913 -16.18 -29.92 -18.26
CA ALA A 913 -15.90 -30.63 -17.02
C ALA A 913 -16.26 -29.78 -15.80
N ASP A 914 -16.76 -30.41 -14.75
CA ASP A 914 -17.03 -29.75 -13.48
C ASP A 914 -15.74 -29.29 -12.79
N ILE A 915 -15.80 -28.11 -12.18
CA ILE A 915 -14.73 -27.59 -11.33
C ILE A 915 -14.93 -28.17 -9.93
N ILE A 916 -14.19 -29.22 -9.62
CA ILE A 916 -14.30 -29.95 -8.36
C ILE A 916 -13.20 -29.51 -7.39
N PRO A 917 -13.54 -29.14 -6.14
CA PRO A 917 -12.55 -28.85 -5.11
C PRO A 917 -11.60 -30.01 -4.83
N VAL A 918 -10.31 -29.72 -4.77
CA VAL A 918 -9.26 -30.68 -4.39
C VAL A 918 -9.06 -30.54 -2.89
N ASN A 919 -9.95 -31.16 -2.13
CA ASN A 919 -10.10 -30.86 -0.70
C ASN A 919 -9.05 -31.53 0.19
N LYS A 920 -8.62 -30.81 1.24
CA LYS A 920 -8.07 -31.40 2.47
C LYS A 920 -9.13 -32.14 3.29
N VAL A 921 -10.39 -31.74 3.15
CA VAL A 921 -11.54 -32.36 3.81
C VAL A 921 -12.10 -33.47 2.92
N THR A 922 -12.07 -34.71 3.41
CA THR A 922 -12.60 -35.87 2.66
C THR A 922 -14.06 -35.63 2.25
N PRO A 923 -14.41 -35.77 0.95
CA PRO A 923 -15.79 -35.60 0.51
C PRO A 923 -16.69 -36.65 1.15
N LEU A 924 -17.97 -36.30 1.30
CA LEU A 924 -18.97 -37.20 1.88
C LEU A 924 -19.77 -37.87 0.76
N LYS A 925 -19.76 -39.21 0.72
CA LYS A 925 -20.53 -39.99 -0.25
C LYS A 925 -21.97 -40.13 0.24
N MET A 926 -22.92 -39.59 -0.51
CA MET A 926 -24.36 -39.74 -0.26
C MET A 926 -24.95 -40.75 -1.23
N THR A 927 -25.68 -41.74 -0.72
CA THR A 927 -26.39 -42.74 -1.52
C THR A 927 -27.89 -42.59 -1.31
N PHE A 928 -28.68 -42.51 -2.37
CA PHE A 928 -30.14 -42.41 -2.32
C PHE A 928 -30.77 -43.13 -3.51
N GLY A 929 -32.10 -43.24 -3.55
CA GLY A 929 -32.81 -43.91 -4.63
C GLY A 929 -32.51 -43.26 -5.97
N ASP A 930 -32.41 -44.06 -7.04
CA ASP A 930 -32.12 -43.54 -8.37
C ASP A 930 -33.16 -42.49 -8.81
N MET A 931 -32.69 -41.30 -9.15
CA MET A 931 -33.53 -40.17 -9.59
C MET A 931 -32.75 -39.27 -10.56
N ASN A 932 -33.47 -38.66 -11.50
CA ASN A 932 -32.89 -37.56 -12.26
C ASN A 932 -32.86 -36.31 -11.38
N PHE A 933 -31.67 -35.77 -11.10
CA PHE A 933 -31.51 -34.60 -10.25
C PHE A 933 -30.59 -33.54 -10.88
N ASP A 934 -30.83 -32.29 -10.53
CA ASP A 934 -29.96 -31.18 -10.88
C ASP A 934 -28.97 -30.93 -9.73
N LYS A 935 -27.66 -30.98 -10.02
CA LYS A 935 -26.62 -30.77 -9.00
C LYS A 935 -26.75 -29.41 -8.31
N SER A 936 -27.16 -28.35 -9.01
CA SER A 936 -27.35 -27.03 -8.42
C SER A 936 -28.56 -26.98 -7.50
N GLU A 937 -29.65 -27.66 -7.85
CA GLU A 937 -30.82 -27.80 -6.96
C GLU A 937 -30.47 -28.61 -5.71
N MET A 938 -29.74 -29.71 -5.86
CA MET A 938 -29.25 -30.51 -4.73
C MET A 938 -28.36 -29.67 -3.81
N VAL A 939 -27.38 -28.96 -4.35
CA VAL A 939 -26.50 -28.06 -3.57
C VAL A 939 -27.33 -27.01 -2.83
N THR A 940 -28.30 -26.38 -3.48
CA THR A 940 -29.17 -25.37 -2.85
C THR A 940 -30.00 -25.98 -1.72
N HIS A 941 -30.56 -27.17 -1.93
CA HIS A 941 -31.34 -27.88 -0.93
C HIS A 941 -30.49 -28.28 0.29
N LEU A 942 -29.33 -28.90 0.06
CA LEU A 942 -28.40 -29.28 1.13
C LEU A 942 -27.89 -28.06 1.88
N ALA A 943 -27.56 -26.98 1.18
CA ALA A 943 -27.13 -25.73 1.81
C ALA A 943 -28.20 -25.14 2.73
N SER A 944 -29.46 -25.14 2.28
CA SER A 944 -30.60 -24.75 3.11
C SER A 944 -30.79 -25.66 4.33
N ALA A 945 -30.63 -26.97 4.16
CA ALA A 945 -30.76 -27.94 5.25
C ALA A 945 -29.66 -27.79 6.31
N LEU A 946 -28.45 -27.41 5.88
CA LEU A 946 -27.25 -27.21 6.70
C LEU A 946 -27.07 -25.75 7.18
N HIS A 947 -28.03 -24.87 6.89
CA HIS A 947 -27.94 -23.44 7.22
C HIS A 947 -26.62 -22.78 6.73
N THR A 948 -26.19 -23.13 5.51
CA THR A 948 -24.96 -22.62 4.89
C THR A 948 -25.22 -22.04 3.50
N SER A 949 -24.21 -21.36 2.93
CA SER A 949 -24.29 -20.87 1.55
C SER A 949 -24.14 -22.02 0.54
N PRO A 950 -24.92 -22.04 -0.56
CA PRO A 950 -24.70 -22.95 -1.69
C PRO A 950 -23.26 -22.93 -2.22
N THR A 951 -22.57 -21.79 -2.14
CA THR A 951 -21.18 -21.64 -2.60
C THR A 951 -20.14 -22.37 -1.75
N ASN A 952 -20.54 -22.87 -0.57
CA ASN A 952 -19.69 -23.68 0.29
C ASN A 952 -19.74 -25.19 -0.05
N LEU A 953 -20.58 -25.59 -1.00
CA LEU A 953 -20.78 -26.99 -1.39
C LEU A 953 -20.57 -27.18 -2.89
N ALA A 954 -20.01 -28.32 -3.27
CA ALA A 954 -19.99 -28.79 -4.65
C ALA A 954 -20.35 -30.27 -4.69
N VAL A 955 -20.96 -30.74 -5.78
CA VAL A 955 -21.39 -32.12 -5.96
C VAL A 955 -20.79 -32.66 -7.25
N SER A 956 -20.20 -33.85 -7.20
CA SER A 956 -19.69 -34.55 -8.39
C SER A 956 -20.73 -35.47 -9.01
N ASP A 957 -20.40 -36.04 -10.18
CA ASP A 957 -21.22 -37.04 -10.86
C ASP A 957 -21.63 -38.21 -9.98
N ALA A 958 -22.81 -38.75 -10.31
CA ALA A 958 -23.41 -39.89 -9.64
C ALA A 958 -22.92 -41.19 -10.26
N THR A 959 -22.66 -42.19 -9.41
CA THR A 959 -22.51 -43.59 -9.84
C THR A 959 -23.82 -44.32 -9.56
N THR A 960 -24.40 -44.95 -10.57
CA THR A 960 -25.68 -45.68 -10.47
C THR A 960 -25.45 -47.19 -10.39
N ASN A 961 -26.20 -47.83 -9.49
CA ASN A 961 -26.56 -49.25 -9.58
C ASN A 961 -28.05 -49.34 -9.96
N THR A 962 -28.61 -50.55 -10.12
CA THR A 962 -29.97 -50.73 -10.68
C THR A 962 -31.10 -50.01 -9.92
N ASP A 963 -30.93 -49.64 -8.64
CA ASP A 963 -31.98 -48.98 -7.84
C ASP A 963 -31.48 -47.76 -7.02
N CYS A 964 -30.18 -47.48 -7.04
CA CYS A 964 -29.53 -46.50 -6.17
C CYS A 964 -28.44 -45.73 -6.89
N MET A 965 -28.32 -44.47 -6.50
CA MET A 965 -27.28 -43.58 -6.98
C MET A 965 -26.42 -43.05 -5.85
N SER A 966 -25.14 -42.86 -6.12
CA SER A 966 -24.16 -42.33 -5.17
C SER A 966 -23.46 -41.09 -5.71
N VAL A 967 -23.50 -39.99 -4.97
CA VAL A 967 -22.79 -38.73 -5.28
C VAL A 967 -21.79 -38.38 -4.18
N SER A 968 -20.77 -37.60 -4.52
CA SER A 968 -19.84 -37.06 -3.52
C SER A 968 -20.10 -35.58 -3.31
N VAL A 969 -20.28 -35.18 -2.05
CA VAL A 969 -20.43 -33.79 -1.61
C VAL A 969 -19.08 -33.28 -1.11
N TYR A 970 -18.64 -32.16 -1.68
CA TYR A 970 -17.41 -31.45 -1.38
C TYR A 970 -17.72 -30.16 -0.63
N PHE A 971 -16.78 -29.70 0.21
CA PHE A 971 -16.96 -28.56 1.11
C PHE A 971 -15.82 -27.57 0.94
N THR A 972 -16.12 -26.29 0.65
CA THR A 972 -15.15 -25.26 0.22
C THR A 972 -15.07 -24.04 1.13
N GLY A 973 -16.01 -23.90 2.08
CA GLY A 973 -16.07 -22.77 3.01
C GLY A 973 -15.10 -22.87 4.20
N PRO A 974 -14.89 -21.78 4.96
CA PRO A 974 -14.04 -21.79 6.18
C PRO A 974 -14.51 -22.80 7.24
N ASN A 975 -15.81 -23.12 7.24
CA ASN A 975 -16.41 -24.09 8.15
C ASN A 975 -16.58 -25.48 7.52
N ALA A 976 -15.84 -25.81 6.44
CA ALA A 976 -16.00 -27.05 5.67
C ALA A 976 -16.03 -28.32 6.53
N SER A 977 -15.11 -28.46 7.49
CA SER A 977 -15.05 -29.62 8.39
C SER A 977 -16.29 -29.73 9.29
N SER A 978 -16.82 -28.59 9.77
CA SER A 978 -18.02 -28.54 10.60
C SER A 978 -19.27 -28.92 9.80
N ILE A 979 -19.46 -28.28 8.64
CA ILE A 979 -20.58 -28.53 7.73
C ILE A 979 -20.60 -30.00 7.28
N ARG A 980 -19.43 -30.57 6.97
CA ARG A 980 -19.30 -32.01 6.66
C ARG A 980 -19.75 -32.88 7.82
N GLY A 981 -19.33 -32.54 9.04
CA GLY A 981 -19.71 -33.27 10.26
C GLY A 981 -21.21 -33.25 10.50
N GLU A 982 -21.85 -32.10 10.28
CA GLU A 982 -23.30 -31.93 10.38
C GLU A 982 -24.04 -32.78 9.34
N LEU A 983 -23.66 -32.70 8.06
CA LEU A 983 -24.29 -33.51 7.01
C LEU A 983 -24.16 -35.02 7.29
N ASN A 984 -22.98 -35.47 7.73
CA ASN A 984 -22.76 -36.86 8.12
C ASN A 984 -23.66 -37.29 9.28
N ASN A 985 -23.91 -36.41 10.26
CA ASN A 985 -24.83 -36.69 11.35
C ASN A 985 -26.30 -36.72 10.89
N MET A 986 -26.69 -35.83 9.98
CA MET A 986 -28.03 -35.83 9.37
C MET A 986 -28.28 -37.12 8.60
N MET A 987 -27.31 -37.57 7.80
CA MET A 987 -27.38 -38.84 7.07
C MET A 987 -27.54 -40.04 8.01
N LYS A 988 -26.70 -40.15 9.04
CA LYS A 988 -26.78 -41.24 10.04
C LYS A 988 -28.12 -41.30 10.78
N LYS A 989 -28.78 -40.15 10.95
CA LYS A 989 -30.09 -40.05 11.62
C LYS A 989 -31.28 -40.19 10.67
N GLY A 990 -31.06 -40.27 9.36
CA GLY A 990 -32.13 -40.24 8.37
C GLY A 990 -32.96 -38.95 8.44
N ASP A 991 -32.30 -37.80 8.64
CA ASP A 991 -32.97 -36.51 8.85
C ASP A 991 -33.91 -36.17 7.68
N GLN A 992 -35.14 -35.78 8.00
CA GLN A 992 -36.16 -35.44 7.01
C GLN A 992 -35.81 -34.19 6.19
N LYS A 993 -34.97 -33.30 6.73
CA LYS A 993 -34.50 -32.09 6.03
C LYS A 993 -33.67 -32.39 4.77
N LEU A 994 -33.18 -33.62 4.60
CA LEU A 994 -32.46 -34.05 3.39
C LEU A 994 -33.40 -34.36 2.21
N GLY A 995 -34.71 -34.41 2.44
CA GLY A 995 -35.72 -34.58 1.39
C GLY A 995 -35.50 -35.82 0.53
N ALA A 996 -35.52 -35.64 -0.79
CA ALA A 996 -35.32 -36.70 -1.78
C ALA A 996 -33.90 -37.30 -1.76
N TYR A 997 -32.93 -36.58 -1.20
CA TYR A 997 -31.52 -37.00 -1.11
C TYR A 997 -31.20 -37.78 0.18
N ARG A 998 -32.21 -38.03 1.01
CA ARG A 998 -32.08 -38.88 2.18
C ARG A 998 -31.77 -40.32 1.75
N GLU A 999 -30.90 -40.98 2.49
CA GLU A 999 -30.55 -42.38 2.23
C GLU A 999 -31.80 -43.28 2.24
N SER A 1000 -31.97 -44.03 1.16
CA SER A 1000 -33.11 -44.92 0.96
C SER A 1000 -32.84 -46.28 1.59
N VAL A 1001 -33.87 -46.87 2.21
CA VAL A 1001 -33.81 -48.24 2.77
C VAL A 1001 -33.49 -49.28 1.68
N ILE A 1002 -33.89 -49.01 0.43
CA ILE A 1002 -33.59 -49.84 -0.76
C ILE A 1002 -32.08 -49.86 -1.06
N CYS A 1003 -31.37 -48.82 -0.65
CA CYS A 1003 -29.94 -48.61 -0.91
C CYS A 1003 -29.03 -49.04 0.25
N CYS A 1004 -29.60 -49.40 1.39
CA CYS A 1004 -28.85 -50.00 2.48
C CYS A 1004 -28.53 -51.46 2.15
N SER A 1005 -27.25 -51.80 2.06
CA SER A 1005 -26.80 -53.20 2.06
C SER A 1005 -27.04 -53.81 3.45
N CYS A 1006 -28.27 -54.24 3.74
CA CYS A 1006 -28.50 -55.18 4.83
C CYS A 1006 -27.86 -56.52 4.44
N THR A 1007 -26.67 -56.80 4.98
CA THR A 1007 -26.18 -58.18 5.04
C THR A 1007 -27.19 -59.02 5.83
N PRO A 1008 -27.66 -60.16 5.30
CA PRO A 1008 -28.69 -60.96 5.94
C PRO A 1008 -28.05 -61.82 7.04
N VAL A 1009 -27.62 -61.21 8.14
CA VAL A 1009 -27.10 -61.94 9.31
C VAL A 1009 -27.91 -61.64 10.57
N ILE A 1010 -28.65 -60.54 10.63
CA ILE A 1010 -29.42 -60.16 11.83
C ILE A 1010 -30.90 -60.57 11.76
N SER A 1011 -31.39 -61.00 10.59
CA SER A 1011 -32.77 -61.53 10.46
C SER A 1011 -32.95 -62.92 11.08
N ILE A 1012 -31.86 -63.69 11.26
CA ILE A 1012 -31.93 -65.03 11.88
C ILE A 1012 -31.84 -64.97 13.42
N LEU A 1013 -31.18 -63.96 13.99
CA LEU A 1013 -31.10 -63.79 15.45
C LEU A 1013 -32.40 -63.24 16.07
N CYS A 1014 -33.12 -62.36 15.36
CA CYS A 1014 -34.42 -61.88 15.83
C CYS A 1014 -35.54 -62.95 15.72
N LEU A 1015 -35.46 -63.86 14.75
CA LEU A 1015 -36.39 -64.98 14.61
C LEU A 1015 -36.13 -66.10 15.63
N THR A 1016 -34.88 -66.34 16.03
CA THR A 1016 -34.53 -67.35 17.05
C THR A 1016 -34.83 -66.87 18.48
N ILE A 1017 -34.71 -65.57 18.78
CA ILE A 1017 -35.10 -65.02 20.08
C ILE A 1017 -36.64 -64.91 20.21
N GLY A 1018 -37.35 -64.62 19.12
CA GLY A 1018 -38.82 -64.62 19.10
C GLY A 1018 -39.45 -66.01 19.33
N LEU A 1019 -38.82 -67.08 18.84
CA LEU A 1019 -39.29 -68.47 19.02
C LEU A 1019 -38.94 -69.06 20.40
N ILE A 1020 -37.91 -68.56 21.09
CA ILE A 1020 -37.55 -68.98 22.45
C ILE A 1020 -38.44 -68.29 23.50
N ILE A 1021 -38.86 -67.04 23.26
CA ILE A 1021 -39.76 -66.32 24.18
C ILE A 1021 -41.21 -66.86 24.11
N GLN A 1022 -41.64 -67.44 22.98
CA GLN A 1022 -42.94 -68.14 22.89
C GLN A 1022 -42.99 -69.53 23.55
N ARG A 1023 -41.86 -70.08 24.02
CA ARG A 1023 -41.80 -71.35 24.78
C ARG A 1023 -41.56 -71.18 26.28
N LEU A 1024 -41.41 -69.95 26.78
CA LEU A 1024 -41.24 -69.65 28.22
C LEU A 1024 -42.47 -68.95 28.85
N VAL A 1025 -43.57 -68.80 28.10
CA VAL A 1025 -44.88 -68.33 28.61
C VAL A 1025 -46.00 -69.34 28.27
N ARG A 1026 -45.72 -70.62 28.46
CA ARG A 1026 -46.73 -71.68 28.66
C ARG A 1026 -46.25 -72.67 29.70
#